data_AF-A0A356TK06-F1
#
_entry.id   AF-A0A356TK06-F1
#
_cell.length_a   1.000
_cell.length_b   1.000
_cell.length_c   1.000
_cell.angle_alpha   90.00
_cell.angle_beta   90.00
_cell.angle_gamma   90.00
#
_symmetry.space_group_name_H-M   'P 1'
#
loop_
_entity.id
_entity.type
_entity.pdbx_description
1 polymer ?
#
loop_
_entity_poly.entity_id
_entity_poly.type
_entity_poly.pdbx_seq_one_letter_code
_entity_poly.pdbx_strand_id
1 'polypeptide(L)'
;SRKQRLPLALLCLLGGCEGTLEGAPTAPTELALVTTSTSASWAPTTIVNRGETLRWAVSGGVTLPEQVADMPTLDLSGNTGAARITLSSDGELAGLEEITAPSLEITEAELGAATDLVKIDLYDNALTTLDLSANVALETIWVQENALTSLDISQNPQASFVALDTNALSTFDVSANPALLSLWLNDNRLAGATLDAIVNALDGHGLSDGELRIADNSGVLSSAALEGYDSLVARGWTIDVPRPLPGTECDPGYHHDGAGCVDDDECAAGTHDCHAQASCTNQPGSYACTCVPGFTGDGRTCTEGSLPGFELTPLKAFPTAQGGGSNATGGRGGRILHVTHLGDSGPGSFREALMTEGPRIIVFDVSGRIHLGSRISLRTSRLGDFTVAGQTAPEGGITISGRPIELSNSGGDMPDNFIFRFIRFRNGSYTGESDAYDHNGVIIHGGVDFVFDHCSFSFCDDQAMSMAAKWNDLRNVTVQRSLFSENATGVIAGLGSGDPTRTEDISFVRNLWVHQSHRTPNIGTQGGYTGRFDALNNVMFNWQNRLINANTGSPHLNNIGNYYLPGDYTSTANGGTANKIQTGSAESPLVYTAYNYHPGFYPTPQLDDRDVWQSFTDNSSLPARYFTSTRFPLLPNTSEPLSAADAYEDVLGDVGANRYVDDAGSVQVYQDSYDLERIEDVRSRTSRDPFNKSWTQPSLPTRTRPAGWDGRVDGIPDAFVEAHGITSRDDVILEWVIDGQPFTNTAGYDAMDMYLAYAAGDLDAPSAP
;
A
#
# COMPACT_ATOMS: atom_id res chain seq x y z
N SER A 1 58.06 7.05 7.38
CA SER A 1 57.15 8.12 7.86
C SER A 1 56.44 8.72 6.66
N ARG A 2 55.09 8.64 6.65
CA ARG A 2 54.10 9.36 5.80
C ARG A 2 54.17 9.25 4.26
N LYS A 3 53.08 8.67 3.71
CA LYS A 3 52.24 9.11 2.55
C LYS A 3 52.99 9.37 1.21
N GLN A 4 52.69 8.75 0.07
CA GLN A 4 51.43 8.33 -0.56
C GLN A 4 51.69 7.12 -1.50
N ARG A 5 50.75 6.16 -1.55
CA ARG A 5 50.60 5.27 -2.72
C ARG A 5 49.86 6.10 -3.79
N LEU A 6 50.50 6.37 -4.92
CA LEU A 6 49.82 6.88 -6.11
C LEU A 6 49.25 5.68 -6.90
N PRO A 7 48.02 5.78 -7.45
CA PRO A 7 47.50 4.79 -8.38
C PRO A 7 48.32 4.83 -9.69
N LEU A 8 48.43 3.70 -10.37
CA LEU A 8 49.14 3.57 -11.65
C LEU A 8 48.55 4.56 -12.67
N ALA A 9 49.25 5.66 -12.93
CA ALA A 9 49.07 6.48 -14.13
C ALA A 9 50.26 6.18 -15.04
N LEU A 10 50.02 5.58 -16.21
CA LEU A 10 51.07 5.34 -17.19
C LEU A 10 51.35 6.66 -17.94
N LEU A 11 52.44 7.35 -17.58
CA LEU A 11 52.89 8.57 -18.28
C LEU A 11 53.87 8.21 -19.40
N CYS A 12 53.43 8.25 -20.67
CA CYS A 12 54.34 8.23 -21.83
C CYS A 12 54.85 9.65 -22.10
N LEU A 13 56.01 10.00 -21.53
CA LEU A 13 56.71 11.26 -21.81
C LEU A 13 57.70 11.07 -22.96
N LEU A 14 57.35 11.64 -24.12
CA LEU A 14 58.26 12.07 -25.20
C LEU A 14 59.32 11.04 -25.66
N GLY A 15 58.90 10.09 -26.51
CA GLY A 15 59.79 9.24 -27.30
C GLY A 15 59.17 7.87 -27.53
N GLY A 16 58.73 7.61 -28.76
CA GLY A 16 57.83 6.50 -29.13
C GLY A 16 58.17 5.12 -28.55
N CYS A 17 57.13 4.45 -28.05
CA CYS A 17 57.10 3.02 -27.77
C CYS A 17 56.02 2.36 -28.65
N GLU A 18 56.32 1.21 -29.25
CA GLU A 18 55.33 0.30 -29.86
C GLU A 18 55.14 -0.91 -28.93
N GLY A 19 53.90 -1.33 -28.62
CA GLY A 19 53.63 -2.56 -27.84
C GLY A 19 52.19 -2.76 -27.33
N THR A 20 51.83 -4.02 -27.05
CA THR A 20 50.56 -4.50 -26.47
C THR A 20 50.52 -4.28 -24.94
N LEU A 21 49.43 -3.77 -24.39
CA LEU A 21 49.23 -3.58 -22.95
C LEU A 21 48.42 -4.75 -22.36
N GLU A 22 49.09 -5.64 -21.64
CA GLU A 22 48.46 -6.66 -20.78
C GLU A 22 48.77 -6.37 -19.31
N GLY A 23 47.75 -6.14 -18.49
CA GLY A 23 47.89 -5.93 -17.05
C GLY A 23 46.83 -6.70 -16.28
N ALA A 24 47.23 -7.43 -15.24
CA ALA A 24 46.31 -8.08 -14.30
C ALA A 24 46.47 -7.46 -12.90
N PRO A 25 45.35 -7.09 -12.24
CA PRO A 25 45.21 -7.37 -10.81
C PRO A 25 43.78 -7.78 -10.38
N THR A 26 43.66 -8.27 -9.15
CA THR A 26 42.49 -8.90 -8.53
C THR A 26 41.70 -7.97 -7.58
N ALA A 27 41.58 -6.68 -7.91
CA ALA A 27 40.79 -5.69 -7.17
C ALA A 27 40.39 -4.54 -8.11
N PRO A 28 39.24 -3.86 -7.92
CA PRO A 28 38.75 -2.87 -8.87
C PRO A 28 39.70 -1.67 -8.89
N THR A 29 40.34 -1.45 -10.02
CA THR A 29 41.24 -0.32 -10.28
C THR A 29 40.79 0.42 -11.54
N GLU A 30 40.65 1.74 -11.46
CA GLU A 30 40.43 2.57 -12.66
C GLU A 30 41.72 2.59 -13.51
N LEU A 31 41.60 2.23 -14.79
CA LEU A 31 42.70 2.35 -15.75
C LEU A 31 42.56 3.68 -16.51
N ALA A 32 43.45 4.64 -16.23
CA ALA A 32 43.47 5.93 -16.91
C ALA A 32 44.57 5.97 -17.99
N LEU A 33 44.19 6.08 -19.26
CA LEU A 33 45.11 6.27 -20.38
C LEU A 33 45.15 7.77 -20.74
N VAL A 34 46.32 8.41 -20.60
CA VAL A 34 46.51 9.84 -20.92
C VAL A 34 47.50 9.98 -22.06
N THR A 35 47.09 10.52 -23.22
CA THR A 35 47.99 10.83 -24.34
C THR A 35 48.01 12.34 -24.63
N THR A 36 49.20 12.92 -24.73
CA THR A 36 49.40 14.38 -24.93
C THR A 36 49.93 14.73 -26.33
N SER A 37 49.66 13.88 -27.33
CA SER A 37 50.18 14.04 -28.70
C SER A 37 49.12 14.66 -29.61
N THR A 38 49.40 15.84 -30.15
CA THR A 38 48.58 16.50 -31.19
C THR A 38 48.77 15.93 -32.59
N SER A 39 49.62 14.90 -32.76
CA SER A 39 49.78 14.17 -34.03
C SER A 39 49.01 12.85 -33.99
N ALA A 40 48.13 12.66 -34.97
CA ALA A 40 47.17 11.55 -35.13
C ALA A 40 47.79 10.14 -35.37
N SER A 41 49.01 9.86 -34.90
CA SER A 41 49.75 8.64 -35.25
C SER A 41 49.97 7.66 -34.09
N TRP A 42 49.26 7.81 -32.96
CA TRP A 42 49.37 6.85 -31.87
C TRP A 42 48.01 6.54 -31.25
N ALA A 43 47.36 5.51 -31.79
CA ALA A 43 46.34 4.73 -31.09
C ALA A 43 46.95 3.35 -30.80
N PRO A 44 46.87 2.80 -29.57
CA PRO A 44 47.19 1.40 -29.36
C PRO A 44 46.28 0.55 -30.27
N THR A 45 46.82 -0.48 -30.93
CA THR A 45 46.02 -1.32 -31.86
C THR A 45 45.08 -2.29 -31.13
N THR A 46 45.39 -2.64 -29.87
CA THR A 46 44.58 -3.57 -29.06
C THR A 46 44.68 -3.20 -27.58
N ILE A 47 43.53 -3.07 -26.89
CA ILE A 47 43.43 -2.96 -25.43
C ILE A 47 42.63 -4.17 -24.92
N VAL A 48 43.20 -4.94 -23.98
CA VAL A 48 42.49 -6.05 -23.30
C VAL A 48 42.29 -5.66 -21.84
N ASN A 49 41.05 -5.39 -21.47
CA ASN A 49 40.63 -5.04 -20.11
C ASN A 49 39.73 -6.17 -19.61
N ARG A 50 39.88 -6.61 -18.35
CA ARG A 50 39.17 -7.77 -17.80
C ARG A 50 38.11 -7.33 -16.78
N GLY A 51 37.15 -6.53 -17.22
CA GLY A 51 35.98 -6.15 -16.43
C GLY A 51 36.10 -4.90 -15.55
N GLU A 52 36.97 -3.94 -15.88
CA GLU A 52 37.08 -2.64 -15.18
C GLU A 52 36.58 -1.47 -16.05
N THR A 53 36.15 -0.36 -15.43
CA THR A 53 35.81 0.90 -16.13
C THR A 53 37.06 1.55 -16.71
N LEU A 54 37.08 1.79 -18.02
CA LEU A 54 38.17 2.53 -18.68
C LEU A 54 37.81 4.02 -18.79
N ARG A 55 38.67 4.89 -18.24
CA ARG A 55 38.62 6.33 -18.49
C ARG A 55 39.69 6.71 -19.50
N TRP A 56 39.29 7.27 -20.64
CA TRP A 56 40.23 7.69 -21.67
C TRP A 56 40.31 9.21 -21.76
N ALA A 57 41.52 9.79 -21.60
CA ALA A 57 41.76 11.22 -21.72
C ALA A 57 42.76 11.52 -22.85
N VAL A 58 42.29 12.16 -23.92
CA VAL A 58 43.10 12.54 -25.09
C VAL A 58 42.96 14.04 -25.37
N SER A 59 44.07 14.73 -25.66
CA SER A 59 44.03 16.11 -26.15
C SER A 59 44.02 16.15 -27.69
N GLY A 60 42.83 16.29 -28.28
CA GLY A 60 42.60 16.23 -29.73
C GLY A 60 41.76 14.99 -30.12
N GLY A 61 41.02 15.09 -31.23
CA GLY A 61 39.94 14.16 -31.63
C GLY A 61 40.16 12.68 -31.29
N VAL A 62 39.15 12.07 -30.68
CA VAL A 62 39.17 10.68 -30.17
C VAL A 62 38.77 9.72 -31.28
N THR A 63 39.68 8.84 -31.71
CA THR A 63 39.35 7.65 -32.50
C THR A 63 39.75 6.45 -31.68
N LEU A 64 38.78 5.64 -31.24
CA LEU A 64 39.02 4.44 -30.45
C LEU A 64 39.92 3.45 -31.21
N PRO A 65 40.77 2.66 -30.51
CA PRO A 65 41.53 1.56 -31.10
C PRO A 65 40.66 0.69 -32.00
N GLU A 66 41.30 0.03 -32.97
CA GLU A 66 40.64 -0.97 -33.82
C GLU A 66 39.99 -2.05 -32.94
N GLN A 67 40.71 -2.55 -31.90
CA GLN A 67 40.24 -3.58 -30.95
C GLN A 67 40.12 -3.12 -29.48
N VAL A 68 38.94 -3.32 -28.87
CA VAL A 68 38.67 -3.16 -27.43
C VAL A 68 37.86 -4.37 -26.91
N ALA A 69 38.54 -5.40 -26.39
CA ALA A 69 37.86 -6.62 -25.93
C ALA A 69 37.57 -6.61 -24.41
N ASP A 70 36.43 -7.19 -24.02
CA ASP A 70 36.00 -7.47 -22.63
C ASP A 70 35.77 -6.23 -21.72
N MET A 71 35.18 -5.15 -22.27
CA MET A 71 34.88 -3.92 -21.52
C MET A 71 33.38 -3.64 -21.38
N PRO A 72 32.78 -3.81 -20.18
CA PRO A 72 31.37 -3.50 -19.97
C PRO A 72 31.06 -2.00 -19.95
N THR A 73 32.03 -1.13 -19.63
CA THR A 73 31.79 0.32 -19.47
C THR A 73 32.90 1.16 -20.10
N LEU A 74 32.51 2.15 -20.91
CA LEU A 74 33.39 3.14 -21.52
C LEU A 74 33.00 4.58 -21.08
N ASP A 75 33.88 5.25 -20.32
CA ASP A 75 33.68 6.62 -19.87
C ASP A 75 34.68 7.57 -20.57
N LEU A 76 34.14 8.46 -21.41
CA LEU A 76 34.85 9.50 -22.16
C LEU A 76 34.68 10.89 -21.53
N SER A 77 34.10 11.00 -20.33
CA SER A 77 33.93 12.27 -19.64
C SER A 77 35.27 12.96 -19.36
N GLY A 78 35.30 14.28 -19.49
CA GLY A 78 36.49 15.11 -19.24
C GLY A 78 37.44 15.28 -20.42
N ASN A 79 37.11 14.76 -21.60
CA ASN A 79 37.79 15.13 -22.86
C ASN A 79 37.31 16.51 -23.36
N THR A 80 38.16 17.19 -24.14
CA THR A 80 37.80 18.47 -24.78
C THR A 80 38.21 18.46 -26.25
N GLY A 81 37.26 18.65 -27.17
CA GLY A 81 37.51 18.91 -28.60
C GLY A 81 37.44 17.70 -29.54
N ALA A 82 36.28 17.02 -29.64
CA ALA A 82 36.06 15.95 -30.61
C ALA A 82 34.88 16.27 -31.55
N ALA A 83 34.89 15.73 -32.77
CA ALA A 83 33.80 15.93 -33.73
C ALA A 83 33.03 14.64 -34.07
N ARG A 84 33.53 13.44 -33.74
CA ARG A 84 32.92 12.15 -34.11
C ARG A 84 33.33 11.03 -33.15
N ILE A 85 32.39 10.19 -32.74
CA ILE A 85 32.66 8.86 -32.16
C ILE A 85 32.44 7.84 -33.28
N THR A 86 33.51 7.17 -33.68
CA THR A 86 33.45 5.97 -34.53
C THR A 86 33.88 4.78 -33.70
N LEU A 87 33.00 3.80 -33.56
CA LEU A 87 33.29 2.48 -33.00
C LEU A 87 33.44 1.50 -34.19
N SER A 88 34.61 0.87 -34.35
CA SER A 88 34.96 0.09 -35.57
C SER A 88 34.01 -1.09 -35.85
N SER A 89 33.83 -1.41 -37.13
CA SER A 89 32.76 -2.25 -37.70
C SER A 89 32.99 -3.77 -37.67
N ASP A 90 34.10 -4.25 -37.12
CA ASP A 90 34.60 -5.60 -37.43
C ASP A 90 34.24 -6.66 -36.35
N GLY A 91 33.26 -6.35 -35.48
CA GLY A 91 32.74 -7.27 -34.45
C GLY A 91 33.48 -7.21 -33.11
N GLU A 92 34.22 -6.13 -32.87
CA GLU A 92 35.21 -6.02 -31.79
C GLU A 92 34.70 -5.27 -30.54
N LEU A 93 33.38 -5.10 -30.40
CA LEU A 93 32.70 -4.41 -29.28
C LEU A 93 31.65 -5.27 -28.58
N ALA A 94 31.61 -6.58 -28.89
CA ALA A 94 30.79 -7.53 -28.16
C ALA A 94 31.17 -7.48 -26.67
N GLY A 95 30.19 -7.23 -25.81
CA GLY A 95 30.35 -7.06 -24.37
C GLY A 95 30.38 -5.61 -23.85
N LEU A 96 30.27 -4.58 -24.70
CA LEU A 96 30.10 -3.19 -24.24
C LEU A 96 28.65 -2.93 -23.84
N GLU A 97 28.41 -2.73 -22.54
CA GLU A 97 27.08 -2.56 -21.95
C GLU A 97 26.75 -1.07 -21.69
N GLU A 98 27.75 -0.23 -21.41
CA GLU A 98 27.57 1.19 -21.10
C GLU A 98 28.58 2.10 -21.81
N ILE A 99 28.10 3.22 -22.35
CA ILE A 99 28.95 4.31 -22.86
C ILE A 99 28.52 5.67 -22.30
N THR A 100 29.48 6.49 -21.87
CA THR A 100 29.27 7.84 -21.35
C THR A 100 30.22 8.81 -22.03
N ALA A 101 29.67 9.78 -22.79
CA ALA A 101 30.43 10.75 -23.57
C ALA A 101 29.78 12.16 -23.58
N PRO A 102 29.57 12.78 -22.41
CA PRO A 102 28.89 14.07 -22.32
C PRO A 102 29.80 15.25 -22.69
N SER A 103 29.24 16.32 -23.28
CA SER A 103 29.91 17.61 -23.48
C SER A 103 31.16 17.55 -24.35
N LEU A 104 31.15 16.76 -25.44
CA LEU A 104 32.33 16.47 -26.26
C LEU A 104 32.33 17.09 -27.66
N GLU A 105 31.29 17.86 -28.02
CA GLU A 105 31.07 18.44 -29.37
C GLU A 105 30.87 17.36 -30.47
N ILE A 106 30.38 16.17 -30.11
CA ILE A 106 30.21 15.06 -31.05
C ILE A 106 29.13 15.38 -32.08
N THR A 107 29.47 15.31 -33.38
CA THR A 107 28.53 15.52 -34.49
C THR A 107 27.97 14.23 -35.08
N GLU A 108 28.62 13.09 -34.82
CA GLU A 108 28.25 11.77 -35.34
C GLU A 108 28.68 10.68 -34.35
N ALA A 109 27.77 9.73 -34.05
CA ALA A 109 27.99 8.59 -33.16
C ALA A 109 27.56 7.29 -33.86
N GLU A 110 28.53 6.44 -34.19
CA GLU A 110 28.30 5.14 -34.85
C GLU A 110 28.31 4.01 -33.81
N LEU A 111 27.13 3.61 -33.33
CA LEU A 111 26.95 2.61 -32.25
C LEU A 111 26.54 1.21 -32.74
N GLY A 112 26.42 1.01 -34.06
CA GLY A 112 25.83 -0.21 -34.63
C GLY A 112 26.57 -1.52 -34.35
N ALA A 113 27.85 -1.45 -34.01
CA ALA A 113 28.66 -2.61 -33.64
C ALA A 113 28.60 -2.96 -32.14
N ALA A 114 28.02 -2.10 -31.29
CA ALA A 114 27.91 -2.29 -29.84
C ALA A 114 26.52 -2.87 -29.46
N THR A 115 26.24 -4.10 -29.89
CA THR A 115 24.91 -4.71 -29.79
C THR A 115 24.44 -5.01 -28.37
N ASP A 116 25.36 -5.05 -27.40
CA ASP A 116 25.09 -5.40 -26.00
C ASP A 116 24.83 -4.16 -25.11
N LEU A 117 24.75 -2.96 -25.70
CA LEU A 117 24.51 -1.72 -24.95
C LEU A 117 23.16 -1.74 -24.23
N VAL A 118 23.22 -1.51 -22.92
CA VAL A 118 22.07 -1.34 -22.00
C VAL A 118 21.89 0.15 -21.65
N LYS A 119 22.96 0.94 -21.67
CA LYS A 119 22.92 2.37 -21.33
C LYS A 119 23.80 3.24 -22.22
N ILE A 120 23.25 4.37 -22.66
CA ILE A 120 24.00 5.42 -23.36
C ILE A 120 23.81 6.78 -22.66
N ASP A 121 24.90 7.54 -22.54
CA ASP A 121 24.90 8.95 -22.13
C ASP A 121 25.71 9.77 -23.13
N LEU A 122 25.00 10.53 -23.96
CA LEU A 122 25.51 11.43 -25.00
C LEU A 122 25.01 12.87 -24.79
N TYR A 123 24.76 13.24 -23.53
CA TYR A 123 24.35 14.58 -23.11
C TYR A 123 25.24 15.69 -23.68
N ASP A 124 24.66 16.83 -24.07
CA ASP A 124 25.38 18.06 -24.49
C ASP A 124 26.38 17.78 -25.62
N ASN A 125 25.86 17.52 -26.81
CA ASN A 125 26.67 17.27 -28.00
C ASN A 125 26.05 17.98 -29.23
N ALA A 126 26.60 17.74 -30.42
CA ALA A 126 26.18 18.36 -31.66
C ALA A 126 25.54 17.34 -32.64
N LEU A 127 24.92 16.28 -32.11
CA LEU A 127 24.33 15.21 -32.93
C LEU A 127 23.10 15.73 -33.69
N THR A 128 23.07 15.54 -35.00
CA THR A 128 21.88 15.79 -35.84
C THR A 128 21.12 14.52 -36.18
N THR A 129 21.76 13.36 -36.06
CA THR A 129 21.21 12.02 -36.30
C THR A 129 21.83 11.02 -35.33
N LEU A 130 21.06 10.00 -34.95
CA LEU A 130 21.53 8.89 -34.12
C LEU A 130 20.76 7.62 -34.52
N ASP A 131 21.49 6.53 -34.78
CA ASP A 131 20.91 5.22 -35.11
C ASP A 131 21.13 4.27 -33.93
N LEU A 132 20.02 3.78 -33.36
CA LEU A 132 20.00 2.85 -32.23
C LEU A 132 19.42 1.48 -32.60
N SER A 133 19.20 1.22 -33.90
CA SER A 133 18.48 0.04 -34.38
C SER A 133 19.16 -1.29 -34.07
N ALA A 134 20.48 -1.30 -33.89
CA ALA A 134 21.25 -2.48 -33.51
C ALA A 134 21.34 -2.71 -31.99
N ASN A 135 20.95 -1.71 -31.17
CA ASN A 135 21.18 -1.69 -29.72
C ASN A 135 19.90 -2.12 -28.96
N VAL A 136 19.42 -3.33 -29.28
CA VAL A 136 18.09 -3.82 -28.84
C VAL A 136 17.95 -4.03 -27.32
N ALA A 137 19.08 -4.06 -26.60
CA ALA A 137 19.14 -4.23 -25.15
C ALA A 137 19.07 -2.92 -24.35
N LEU A 138 18.98 -1.76 -25.00
CA LEU A 138 18.97 -0.46 -24.33
C LEU A 138 17.79 -0.31 -23.35
N GLU A 139 18.11 -0.01 -22.10
CA GLU A 139 17.17 0.31 -21.02
C GLU A 139 17.17 1.82 -20.72
N THR A 140 18.35 2.47 -20.79
CA THR A 140 18.53 3.89 -20.46
C THR A 140 19.15 4.68 -21.60
N ILE A 141 18.48 5.75 -22.02
CA ILE A 141 18.90 6.63 -23.13
C ILE A 141 18.98 8.08 -22.63
N TRP A 142 20.17 8.65 -22.54
CA TRP A 142 20.42 10.07 -22.26
C TRP A 142 21.03 10.77 -23.47
N VAL A 143 20.24 11.55 -24.21
CA VAL A 143 20.68 12.29 -25.40
C VAL A 143 20.08 13.71 -25.41
N GLN A 144 20.05 14.34 -24.23
CA GLN A 144 19.59 15.72 -24.07
C GLN A 144 20.62 16.70 -24.64
N GLU A 145 20.21 17.94 -24.90
CA GLU A 145 21.08 19.04 -25.36
C GLU A 145 21.86 18.66 -26.65
N ASN A 146 21.10 18.32 -27.69
CA ASN A 146 21.64 17.96 -29.01
C ASN A 146 20.83 18.69 -30.12
N ALA A 147 21.03 18.30 -31.38
CA ALA A 147 20.35 18.89 -32.54
C ALA A 147 19.50 17.87 -33.34
N LEU A 148 19.01 16.81 -32.68
CA LEU A 148 18.24 15.75 -33.33
C LEU A 148 16.88 16.28 -33.81
N THR A 149 16.53 16.00 -35.07
CA THR A 149 15.18 16.30 -35.61
C THR A 149 14.21 15.13 -35.54
N SER A 150 14.75 13.93 -35.37
CA SER A 150 14.03 12.66 -35.21
C SER A 150 14.93 11.65 -34.49
N LEU A 151 14.32 10.72 -33.76
CA LEU A 151 14.98 9.55 -33.21
C LEU A 151 13.99 8.38 -33.27
N ASP A 152 14.43 7.24 -33.80
CA ASP A 152 13.66 5.99 -33.84
C ASP A 152 14.15 5.07 -32.72
N ILE A 153 13.25 4.73 -31.80
CA ILE A 153 13.50 3.79 -30.70
C ILE A 153 12.63 2.52 -30.81
N SER A 154 12.04 2.26 -31.98
CA SER A 154 11.13 1.14 -32.18
C SER A 154 11.77 -0.24 -32.04
N GLN A 155 13.11 -0.31 -32.15
CA GLN A 155 13.88 -1.54 -31.94
C GLN A 155 14.42 -1.67 -30.50
N ASN A 156 14.04 -0.77 -29.58
CA ASN A 156 14.53 -0.73 -28.21
C ASN A 156 13.39 -0.96 -27.19
N PRO A 157 12.74 -2.15 -27.17
CA PRO A 157 11.54 -2.40 -26.37
C PRO A 157 11.79 -2.41 -24.86
N GLN A 158 13.05 -2.54 -24.43
CA GLN A 158 13.45 -2.53 -23.01
C GLN A 158 13.69 -1.11 -22.45
N ALA A 159 13.62 -0.08 -23.31
CA ALA A 159 13.85 1.29 -22.89
C ALA A 159 12.83 1.70 -21.82
N SER A 160 13.30 1.87 -20.58
CA SER A 160 12.50 2.25 -19.43
C SER A 160 12.72 3.72 -19.04
N PHE A 161 13.88 4.26 -19.39
CA PHE A 161 14.24 5.66 -19.18
C PHE A 161 14.76 6.29 -20.47
N VAL A 162 14.11 7.35 -20.94
CA VAL A 162 14.51 8.10 -22.14
C VAL A 162 14.46 9.61 -21.85
N ALA A 163 15.60 10.30 -21.95
CA ALA A 163 15.66 11.75 -21.89
C ALA A 163 16.25 12.35 -23.18
N LEU A 164 15.46 13.25 -23.76
CA LEU A 164 15.68 13.90 -25.06
C LEU A 164 15.40 15.40 -24.99
N ASP A 165 15.42 15.98 -23.79
CA ASP A 165 15.24 17.42 -23.56
C ASP A 165 16.18 18.25 -24.43
N THR A 166 15.74 19.43 -24.86
CA THR A 166 16.57 20.37 -25.65
C THR A 166 17.13 19.72 -26.93
N ASN A 167 16.22 19.40 -27.85
CA ASN A 167 16.53 18.92 -29.20
C ASN A 167 15.65 19.67 -30.23
N ALA A 168 15.50 19.14 -31.44
CA ALA A 168 14.64 19.71 -32.48
C ALA A 168 13.58 18.70 -32.98
N LEU A 169 13.17 17.74 -32.14
CA LEU A 169 12.25 16.68 -32.51
C LEU A 169 10.89 17.25 -32.90
N SER A 170 10.40 16.90 -34.08
CA SER A 170 9.05 17.27 -34.55
C SER A 170 8.03 16.13 -34.45
N THR A 171 8.53 14.90 -34.32
CA THR A 171 7.75 13.68 -34.16
C THR A 171 8.50 12.74 -33.22
N PHE A 172 7.77 11.96 -32.44
CA PHE A 172 8.34 10.90 -31.60
C PHE A 172 7.26 9.84 -31.34
N ASP A 173 7.62 8.56 -31.42
CA ASP A 173 6.72 7.43 -31.26
C ASP A 173 7.28 6.50 -30.19
N VAL A 174 6.43 6.12 -29.23
CA VAL A 174 6.76 5.26 -28.10
C VAL A 174 5.90 3.98 -28.07
N SER A 175 5.09 3.74 -29.10
CA SER A 175 4.16 2.61 -29.17
C SER A 175 4.84 1.24 -29.15
N ALA A 176 6.13 1.17 -29.50
CA ALA A 176 6.94 -0.05 -29.47
C ALA A 176 7.78 -0.19 -28.18
N ASN A 177 7.55 0.66 -27.17
CA ASN A 177 8.38 0.76 -25.96
C ASN A 177 7.53 0.50 -24.70
N PRO A 178 7.05 -0.75 -24.48
CA PRO A 178 6.11 -1.07 -23.41
C PRO A 178 6.70 -0.98 -22.00
N ALA A 179 8.03 -0.89 -21.87
CA ALA A 179 8.73 -0.76 -20.59
C ALA A 179 8.94 0.71 -20.15
N LEU A 180 8.51 1.69 -20.95
CA LEU A 180 8.83 3.10 -20.76
C LEU A 180 8.14 3.68 -19.52
N LEU A 181 8.93 3.98 -18.49
CA LEU A 181 8.47 4.52 -17.21
C LEU A 181 8.83 6.01 -17.06
N SER A 182 9.93 6.47 -17.65
CA SER A 182 10.34 7.87 -17.61
C SER A 182 10.67 8.40 -18.99
N LEU A 183 9.97 9.46 -19.42
CA LEU A 183 10.15 10.11 -20.71
C LEU A 183 10.24 11.62 -20.55
N TRP A 184 11.39 12.20 -20.92
CA TRP A 184 11.64 13.64 -20.85
C TRP A 184 11.88 14.22 -22.26
N LEU A 185 11.06 15.18 -22.65
CA LEU A 185 10.97 15.75 -23.99
C LEU A 185 10.81 17.29 -23.96
N ASN A 186 11.21 17.95 -22.88
CA ASN A 186 11.15 19.41 -22.76
C ASN A 186 11.95 20.08 -23.90
N ASP A 187 11.59 21.31 -24.27
CA ASP A 187 12.35 22.11 -25.25
C ASP A 187 12.58 21.39 -26.59
N ASN A 188 11.50 20.91 -27.20
CA ASN A 188 11.50 20.30 -28.53
C ASN A 188 10.52 21.01 -29.49
N ARG A 189 10.21 20.42 -30.64
CA ARG A 189 9.29 20.98 -31.65
C ARG A 189 8.07 20.07 -31.89
N LEU A 190 7.63 19.34 -30.86
CA LEU A 190 6.53 18.40 -30.98
C LEU A 190 5.20 19.17 -31.16
N ALA A 191 4.36 18.68 -32.07
CA ALA A 191 3.02 19.21 -32.30
C ALA A 191 1.98 18.48 -31.44
N GLY A 192 0.81 19.09 -31.22
CA GLY A 192 -0.24 18.53 -30.34
C GLY A 192 -0.64 17.09 -30.69
N ALA A 193 -0.80 16.78 -31.98
CA ALA A 193 -1.12 15.41 -32.42
C ALA A 193 -0.06 14.36 -32.04
N THR A 194 1.21 14.77 -31.94
CA THR A 194 2.29 13.90 -31.46
C THR A 194 2.22 13.73 -29.94
N LEU A 195 1.91 14.80 -29.21
CA LEU A 195 1.70 14.72 -27.76
C LEU A 195 0.53 13.79 -27.41
N ASP A 196 -0.58 13.90 -28.15
CA ASP A 196 -1.74 13.03 -28.01
C ASP A 196 -1.37 11.55 -28.24
N ALA A 197 -0.58 11.28 -29.29
CA ALA A 197 -0.13 9.92 -29.60
C ALA A 197 0.78 9.34 -28.51
N ILE A 198 1.69 10.16 -27.95
CA ILE A 198 2.57 9.75 -26.84
C ILE A 198 1.73 9.41 -25.60
N VAL A 199 0.82 10.30 -25.20
CA VAL A 199 -0.06 10.08 -24.05
C VAL A 199 -0.90 8.82 -24.21
N ASN A 200 -1.52 8.61 -25.37
CA ASN A 200 -2.34 7.42 -25.62
C ASN A 200 -1.51 6.12 -25.66
N ALA A 201 -0.30 6.17 -26.21
CA ALA A 201 0.59 5.01 -26.23
C ALA A 201 1.03 4.62 -24.81
N LEU A 202 1.48 5.61 -24.01
CA LEU A 202 1.82 5.40 -22.60
C LEU A 202 0.62 4.92 -21.80
N ASP A 203 -0.57 5.46 -22.09
CA ASP A 203 -1.80 5.02 -21.46
C ASP A 203 -2.04 3.53 -21.72
N GLY A 204 -1.97 3.12 -22.98
CA GLY A 204 -2.11 1.73 -23.42
C GLY A 204 -1.06 0.75 -22.88
N HIS A 205 0.10 1.22 -22.41
CA HIS A 205 1.11 0.35 -21.80
C HIS A 205 0.69 -0.16 -20.41
N GLY A 206 -0.26 0.49 -19.74
CA GLY A 206 -0.80 0.00 -18.47
C GLY A 206 0.13 0.11 -17.25
N LEU A 207 1.24 0.85 -17.36
CA LEU A 207 2.20 1.07 -16.25
C LEU A 207 1.71 2.16 -15.29
N SER A 208 2.11 2.07 -14.02
CA SER A 208 1.83 3.07 -12.96
C SER A 208 3.13 3.72 -12.48
N ASP A 209 3.01 4.87 -11.81
CA ASP A 209 4.13 5.61 -11.18
C ASP A 209 5.22 6.07 -12.16
N GLY A 210 4.83 6.36 -13.41
CA GLY A 210 5.72 6.89 -14.43
C GLY A 210 5.94 8.40 -14.35
N GLU A 211 6.83 8.90 -15.19
CA GLU A 211 7.13 10.32 -15.31
C GLU A 211 7.14 10.75 -16.78
N LEU A 212 6.32 11.75 -17.11
CA LEU A 212 6.25 12.36 -18.43
C LEU A 212 6.48 13.86 -18.32
N ARG A 213 7.61 14.35 -18.83
CA ARG A 213 7.95 15.78 -18.85
C ARG A 213 7.99 16.30 -20.27
N ILE A 214 7.06 17.18 -20.62
CA ILE A 214 6.98 17.82 -21.94
C ILE A 214 6.59 19.29 -21.79
N ALA A 215 7.53 20.15 -21.41
CA ALA A 215 7.40 21.59 -21.42
C ALA A 215 7.98 22.20 -22.71
N ASP A 216 7.66 23.47 -22.98
CA ASP A 216 8.32 24.29 -24.01
C ASP A 216 8.39 23.67 -25.42
N ASN A 217 7.31 22.97 -25.80
CA ASN A 217 7.10 22.42 -27.15
C ASN A 217 6.12 23.28 -27.95
N SER A 218 6.07 23.07 -29.27
CA SER A 218 5.22 23.86 -30.18
C SER A 218 3.72 23.53 -30.12
N GLY A 219 3.35 22.40 -29.51
CA GLY A 219 1.99 21.89 -29.40
C GLY A 219 1.47 21.90 -27.96
N VAL A 220 0.14 21.81 -27.85
CA VAL A 220 -0.59 21.56 -26.59
C VAL A 220 -1.44 20.31 -26.79
N LEU A 221 -1.76 19.60 -25.71
CA LEU A 221 -2.66 18.43 -25.79
C LEU A 221 -4.04 18.83 -26.31
N SER A 222 -4.62 17.98 -27.15
CA SER A 222 -6.02 18.13 -27.54
C SER A 222 -6.94 17.65 -26.42
N SER A 223 -8.20 18.09 -26.46
CA SER A 223 -9.21 17.63 -25.50
C SER A 223 -9.46 16.12 -25.56
N ALA A 224 -9.18 15.46 -26.71
CA ALA A 224 -9.38 14.02 -26.88
C ALA A 224 -8.30 13.17 -26.19
N ALA A 225 -7.13 13.75 -25.90
CA ALA A 225 -6.05 13.07 -25.18
C ALA A 225 -6.11 13.31 -23.66
N LEU A 226 -7.06 14.13 -23.18
CA LEU A 226 -7.22 14.39 -21.75
C LEU A 226 -7.67 13.14 -20.98
N GLU A 227 -8.43 12.23 -21.58
CA GLU A 227 -8.83 10.97 -20.93
C GLU A 227 -7.61 10.06 -20.66
N GLY A 228 -6.71 9.91 -21.65
CA GLY A 228 -5.45 9.18 -21.47
C GLY A 228 -4.51 9.89 -20.48
N TYR A 229 -4.46 11.23 -20.52
CA TYR A 229 -3.72 12.03 -19.55
C TYR A 229 -4.25 11.81 -18.13
N ASP A 230 -5.56 11.94 -17.92
CA ASP A 230 -6.20 11.79 -16.62
C ASP A 230 -6.09 10.35 -16.12
N SER A 231 -6.17 9.36 -17.02
CA SER A 231 -5.91 7.95 -16.73
C SER A 231 -4.47 7.69 -16.28
N LEU A 232 -3.48 8.31 -16.94
CA LEU A 232 -2.08 8.23 -16.51
C LEU A 232 -1.88 8.89 -15.14
N VAL A 233 -2.45 10.08 -14.92
CA VAL A 233 -2.43 10.77 -13.61
C VAL A 233 -3.10 9.93 -12.53
N ALA A 234 -4.24 9.31 -12.83
CA ALA A 234 -4.95 8.40 -11.92
C ALA A 234 -4.11 7.16 -11.57
N ARG A 235 -3.21 6.74 -12.48
CA ARG A 235 -2.22 5.67 -12.26
C ARG A 235 -0.90 6.17 -11.65
N GLY A 236 -0.87 7.38 -11.10
CA GLY A 236 0.29 7.91 -10.37
C GLY A 236 1.38 8.52 -11.25
N TRP A 237 1.12 8.77 -12.54
CA TRP A 237 2.11 9.44 -13.39
C TRP A 237 2.28 10.91 -12.99
N THR A 238 3.54 11.34 -12.87
CA THR A 238 3.86 12.77 -12.82
C THR A 238 3.94 13.31 -14.23
N ILE A 239 2.95 14.11 -14.63
CA ILE A 239 2.84 14.64 -15.99
C ILE A 239 2.96 16.16 -15.98
N ASP A 240 3.95 16.69 -16.70
CA ASP A 240 4.14 18.12 -16.95
C ASP A 240 4.01 18.39 -18.45
N VAL A 241 2.77 18.49 -18.94
CA VAL A 241 2.45 18.75 -20.36
C VAL A 241 1.52 19.97 -20.43
N PRO A 242 1.79 20.99 -21.27
CA PRO A 242 1.00 22.20 -21.33
C PRO A 242 -0.44 21.91 -21.79
N ARG A 243 -1.39 22.15 -20.87
CA ARG A 243 -2.84 22.13 -21.13
C ARG A 243 -3.31 23.47 -21.70
N PRO A 244 -4.35 23.52 -22.54
CA PRO A 244 -4.95 24.79 -22.95
C PRO A 244 -5.51 25.58 -21.74
N LEU A 245 -5.16 26.86 -21.58
CA LEU A 245 -5.72 27.76 -20.54
C LEU A 245 -6.90 28.60 -21.09
N PRO A 246 -8.05 28.70 -20.41
CA PRO A 246 -9.17 29.54 -20.83
C PRO A 246 -9.21 30.90 -20.10
N GLY A 247 -9.65 31.94 -20.80
CA GLY A 247 -9.94 33.25 -20.23
C GLY A 247 -11.05 33.96 -21.00
N THR A 248 -12.15 34.28 -20.31
CA THR A 248 -13.35 35.08 -20.67
C THR A 248 -14.63 34.38 -21.13
N GLU A 249 -14.68 33.05 -21.17
CA GLU A 249 -15.94 32.30 -21.16
C GLU A 249 -15.90 31.33 -19.98
N CYS A 250 -17.04 31.17 -19.28
CA CYS A 250 -17.18 30.08 -18.31
C CYS A 250 -17.20 28.76 -19.09
N ASP A 251 -16.62 27.71 -18.52
CA ASP A 251 -16.65 26.37 -19.12
C ASP A 251 -18.12 25.95 -19.37
N PRO A 252 -18.44 25.20 -20.44
CA PRO A 252 -19.77 24.65 -20.63
C PRO A 252 -20.25 23.91 -19.37
N GLY A 253 -21.49 24.16 -18.94
CA GLY A 253 -21.99 23.72 -17.62
C GLY A 253 -21.73 24.73 -16.49
N TYR A 254 -21.23 25.93 -16.80
CA TYR A 254 -21.16 27.05 -15.88
C TYR A 254 -21.69 28.34 -16.53
N HIS A 255 -22.39 29.16 -15.75
CA HIS A 255 -22.79 30.52 -16.14
C HIS A 255 -22.13 31.58 -15.26
N HIS A 256 -22.02 32.81 -15.75
CA HIS A 256 -21.43 33.91 -15.00
C HIS A 256 -22.50 34.65 -14.18
N ASP A 257 -22.35 34.73 -12.85
CA ASP A 257 -23.31 35.41 -11.95
C ASP A 257 -22.95 36.87 -11.64
N GLY A 258 -21.82 37.35 -12.15
CA GLY A 258 -21.29 38.70 -11.90
C GLY A 258 -20.18 38.75 -10.83
N ALA A 259 -20.02 37.70 -10.02
CA ALA A 259 -18.94 37.52 -9.06
C ALA A 259 -17.97 36.38 -9.47
N GLY A 260 -18.40 35.46 -10.34
CA GLY A 260 -17.57 34.43 -10.95
C GLY A 260 -18.36 33.49 -11.88
N CYS A 261 -17.74 32.38 -12.27
CA CYS A 261 -18.44 31.26 -12.91
C CYS A 261 -19.09 30.39 -11.83
N VAL A 262 -20.39 30.16 -11.99
CA VAL A 262 -21.23 29.37 -11.10
C VAL A 262 -21.72 28.17 -11.89
N ASP A 263 -21.63 27.01 -11.26
CA ASP A 263 -22.06 25.73 -11.82
C ASP A 263 -23.55 25.77 -12.21
N ASP A 264 -23.85 25.26 -13.41
CA ASP A 264 -25.22 25.04 -13.86
C ASP A 264 -25.71 23.72 -13.29
N ASP A 265 -26.63 23.75 -12.32
CA ASP A 265 -27.19 22.50 -11.79
C ASP A 265 -28.30 21.97 -12.71
N GLU A 266 -27.93 21.19 -13.74
CA GLU A 266 -28.89 20.65 -14.70
C GLU A 266 -29.84 19.61 -14.07
N CYS A 267 -29.46 19.02 -12.94
CA CYS A 267 -30.31 18.10 -12.18
C CYS A 267 -31.44 18.84 -11.47
N ALA A 268 -31.14 19.97 -10.81
CA ALA A 268 -32.13 20.82 -10.18
C ALA A 268 -32.98 21.58 -11.21
N ALA A 269 -32.38 21.98 -12.34
CA ALA A 269 -33.07 22.64 -13.43
C ALA A 269 -33.92 21.68 -14.30
N GLY A 270 -33.66 20.37 -14.21
CA GLY A 270 -34.34 19.34 -15.02
C GLY A 270 -34.00 19.42 -16.51
N THR A 271 -32.82 19.94 -16.85
CA THR A 271 -32.34 20.13 -18.23
C THR A 271 -31.40 19.03 -18.70
N HIS A 272 -31.14 18.03 -17.86
CA HIS A 272 -30.31 16.86 -18.14
C HIS A 272 -30.92 15.91 -19.19
N ASP A 273 -30.08 15.09 -19.82
CA ASP A 273 -30.47 14.08 -20.81
C ASP A 273 -30.48 12.64 -20.25
N CYS A 274 -30.38 12.47 -18.93
CA CYS A 274 -30.43 11.15 -18.28
C CYS A 274 -31.66 10.34 -18.69
N HIS A 275 -31.47 9.02 -18.79
CA HIS A 275 -32.55 8.09 -19.07
C HIS A 275 -33.66 8.19 -18.00
N ALA A 276 -34.90 7.88 -18.37
CA ALA A 276 -36.03 7.89 -17.42
C ALA A 276 -35.90 6.87 -16.28
N GLN A 277 -34.96 5.93 -16.39
CA GLN A 277 -34.58 4.96 -15.35
C GLN A 277 -33.14 5.22 -14.88
N ALA A 278 -32.73 6.49 -14.83
CA ALA A 278 -31.47 6.93 -14.26
C ALA A 278 -31.69 8.11 -13.31
N SER A 279 -30.86 8.20 -12.27
CA SER A 279 -30.75 9.36 -11.39
C SER A 279 -29.71 10.33 -11.92
N CYS A 280 -30.04 11.62 -11.90
CA CYS A 280 -29.11 12.71 -12.20
C CYS A 280 -28.41 13.15 -10.92
N THR A 281 -27.08 13.24 -10.94
CA THR A 281 -26.27 13.82 -9.86
C THR A 281 -25.49 14.99 -10.42
N ASN A 282 -25.70 16.17 -9.86
CA ASN A 282 -25.03 17.39 -10.32
C ASN A 282 -23.53 17.31 -10.00
N GLN A 283 -22.69 17.72 -10.95
CA GLN A 283 -21.26 17.77 -10.80
C GLN A 283 -20.77 19.14 -11.26
N PRO A 284 -19.73 19.73 -10.67
CA PRO A 284 -19.24 21.02 -11.12
C PRO A 284 -18.90 21.01 -12.63
N GLY A 285 -19.72 21.68 -13.45
CA GLY A 285 -19.62 21.81 -14.89
C GLY A 285 -20.38 20.79 -15.73
N SER A 286 -21.16 19.91 -15.10
CA SER A 286 -21.85 18.81 -15.78
C SER A 286 -22.85 18.09 -14.86
N TYR A 287 -23.36 16.96 -15.31
CA TYR A 287 -24.11 16.04 -14.49
C TYR A 287 -23.80 14.60 -14.87
N ALA A 288 -23.76 13.74 -13.87
CA ALA A 288 -23.68 12.30 -14.05
C ALA A 288 -25.08 11.70 -14.09
N CYS A 289 -25.29 10.76 -15.01
CA CYS A 289 -26.47 9.92 -15.05
C CYS A 289 -26.07 8.53 -14.58
N THR A 290 -26.79 7.98 -13.60
CA THR A 290 -26.56 6.62 -13.11
C THR A 290 -27.86 5.85 -13.21
N CYS A 291 -27.86 4.69 -13.88
CA CYS A 291 -29.06 3.87 -13.95
C CYS A 291 -29.57 3.54 -12.53
N VAL A 292 -30.87 3.67 -12.32
CA VAL A 292 -31.48 3.31 -11.03
C VAL A 292 -31.33 1.80 -10.80
N PRO A 293 -31.35 1.34 -9.54
CA PRO A 293 -31.17 -0.08 -9.23
C PRO A 293 -32.09 -1.00 -10.05
N GLY A 294 -31.53 -2.08 -10.59
CA GLY A 294 -32.22 -3.03 -11.47
C GLY A 294 -32.03 -2.78 -12.97
N PHE A 295 -31.36 -1.69 -13.35
CA PHE A 295 -31.00 -1.40 -14.74
C PHE A 295 -29.49 -1.24 -14.89
N THR A 296 -28.96 -1.69 -16.04
CA THR A 296 -27.56 -1.54 -16.41
C THR A 296 -27.43 -0.71 -17.68
N GLY A 297 -26.34 0.05 -17.77
CA GLY A 297 -26.07 0.94 -18.89
C GLY A 297 -25.29 2.18 -18.46
N ASP A 298 -25.20 3.17 -19.35
CA ASP A 298 -24.38 4.38 -19.18
C ASP A 298 -25.16 5.55 -18.53
N GLY A 299 -26.33 5.27 -17.97
CA GLY A 299 -27.22 6.29 -17.38
C GLY A 299 -28.02 7.11 -18.40
N ARG A 300 -27.66 7.10 -19.69
CA ARG A 300 -28.42 7.72 -20.80
C ARG A 300 -29.21 6.68 -21.60
N THR A 301 -28.71 5.46 -21.60
CA THR A 301 -29.36 4.23 -22.03
C THR A 301 -29.33 3.27 -20.86
N CYS A 302 -30.48 2.95 -20.29
CA CYS A 302 -30.59 1.96 -19.23
C CYS A 302 -31.45 0.80 -19.72
N THR A 303 -30.85 -0.39 -19.78
CA THR A 303 -31.54 -1.64 -20.10
C THR A 303 -31.75 -2.46 -18.84
N GLU A 304 -32.87 -3.17 -18.76
CA GLU A 304 -33.13 -4.08 -17.65
C GLU A 304 -32.12 -5.24 -17.76
N GLY A 305 -31.09 -5.18 -16.93
CA GLY A 305 -29.98 -6.13 -16.91
C GLY A 305 -29.88 -6.75 -15.53
N SER A 306 -29.97 -8.08 -15.46
CA SER A 306 -29.59 -8.82 -14.26
C SER A 306 -28.14 -8.43 -13.90
N LEU A 307 -27.94 -7.83 -12.73
CA LEU A 307 -26.63 -7.47 -12.20
C LEU A 307 -25.67 -8.68 -12.34
N PRO A 308 -24.43 -8.51 -12.83
CA PRO A 308 -23.46 -9.60 -12.80
C PRO A 308 -23.26 -10.00 -11.34
N GLY A 309 -23.50 -11.28 -11.04
CA GLY A 309 -23.35 -11.78 -9.68
C GLY A 309 -21.91 -11.72 -9.19
N PHE A 310 -21.74 -11.58 -7.88
CA PHE A 310 -20.43 -11.58 -7.24
C PHE A 310 -19.91 -13.01 -7.09
N GLU A 311 -18.67 -13.28 -7.48
CA GLU A 311 -18.05 -14.61 -7.33
C GLU A 311 -17.12 -14.66 -6.12
N LEU A 312 -17.38 -15.57 -5.19
CA LEU A 312 -16.52 -15.83 -4.04
C LEU A 312 -15.52 -16.92 -4.42
N THR A 313 -14.23 -16.59 -4.58
CA THR A 313 -13.23 -17.48 -5.24
C THR A 313 -11.89 -17.66 -4.51
N PRO A 314 -11.75 -17.21 -3.26
CA PRO A 314 -11.14 -18.14 -2.29
C PRO A 314 -11.93 -18.27 -1.00
N LEU A 315 -11.86 -19.46 -0.38
CA LEU A 315 -12.39 -19.70 0.96
C LEU A 315 -11.50 -19.05 2.01
N LYS A 316 -11.82 -17.82 2.36
CA LYS A 316 -11.18 -17.05 3.42
C LYS A 316 -11.86 -17.28 4.78
N ALA A 317 -11.36 -16.67 5.84
CA ALA A 317 -12.01 -16.60 7.15
C ALA A 317 -13.46 -16.10 7.03
N PHE A 318 -13.67 -15.08 6.20
CA PHE A 318 -14.94 -14.55 5.73
C PHE A 318 -14.66 -13.74 4.45
N PRO A 319 -15.64 -13.45 3.58
CA PRO A 319 -15.39 -12.93 2.22
C PRO A 319 -14.47 -11.69 2.15
N THR A 320 -14.63 -10.77 3.10
CA THR A 320 -13.88 -9.51 3.21
C THR A 320 -12.59 -9.62 4.03
N ALA A 321 -12.23 -10.81 4.53
CA ALA A 321 -11.01 -10.99 5.32
C ALA A 321 -9.76 -10.75 4.45
N GLN A 322 -8.79 -10.02 4.99
CA GLN A 322 -7.54 -9.68 4.31
C GLN A 322 -6.32 -9.90 5.21
N GLY A 323 -5.12 -9.82 4.66
CA GLY A 323 -3.88 -9.89 5.43
C GLY A 323 -3.47 -11.28 5.91
N GLY A 324 -2.50 -11.32 6.83
CA GLY A 324 -1.86 -12.56 7.29
C GLY A 324 -2.82 -13.58 7.88
N GLY A 325 -3.85 -13.14 8.60
CA GLY A 325 -4.86 -14.02 9.23
C GLY A 325 -6.05 -14.37 8.34
N SER A 326 -6.08 -13.90 7.09
CA SER A 326 -7.26 -14.04 6.21
C SER A 326 -7.69 -15.47 5.91
N ASN A 327 -6.82 -16.46 6.13
CA ASN A 327 -7.12 -17.87 5.93
C ASN A 327 -7.50 -18.63 7.22
N ALA A 328 -7.59 -17.94 8.37
CA ALA A 328 -8.05 -18.56 9.62
C ALA A 328 -9.43 -19.18 9.39
N THR A 329 -9.65 -20.41 9.85
CA THR A 329 -10.96 -21.07 9.74
C THR A 329 -11.82 -20.84 10.97
N GLY A 330 -11.20 -20.43 12.09
CA GLY A 330 -11.88 -20.23 13.36
C GLY A 330 -12.65 -21.48 13.77
N GLY A 331 -13.94 -21.31 14.03
CA GLY A 331 -14.85 -22.37 14.44
C GLY A 331 -15.60 -23.11 13.32
N ARG A 332 -15.29 -22.85 12.03
CA ARG A 332 -16.03 -23.38 10.87
C ARG A 332 -16.24 -24.91 10.94
N GLY A 333 -17.45 -25.37 10.61
CA GLY A 333 -17.85 -26.78 10.72
C GLY A 333 -17.94 -27.32 12.15
N GLY A 334 -17.72 -26.47 13.15
CA GLY A 334 -17.74 -26.82 14.57
C GLY A 334 -19.13 -26.82 15.19
N ARG A 335 -19.16 -26.85 16.53
CA ARG A 335 -20.39 -26.74 17.30
C ARG A 335 -20.85 -25.30 17.41
N ILE A 336 -22.15 -25.09 17.45
CA ILE A 336 -22.73 -23.77 17.71
C ILE A 336 -23.05 -23.67 19.19
N LEU A 337 -22.53 -22.62 19.84
CA LEU A 337 -22.71 -22.37 21.26
C LEU A 337 -23.40 -21.01 21.44
N HIS A 338 -24.58 -21.02 22.04
CA HIS A 338 -25.36 -19.82 22.30
C HIS A 338 -25.00 -19.22 23.66
N VAL A 339 -24.65 -17.93 23.66
CA VAL A 339 -24.59 -17.13 24.88
C VAL A 339 -25.99 -16.61 25.18
N THR A 340 -26.58 -17.10 26.26
CA THR A 340 -28.00 -16.87 26.61
C THR A 340 -28.19 -15.91 27.78
N HIS A 341 -27.09 -15.50 28.44
CA HIS A 341 -27.13 -14.50 29.49
C HIS A 341 -25.81 -13.75 29.65
N LEU A 342 -25.88 -12.54 30.23
CA LEU A 342 -24.74 -11.65 30.40
C LEU A 342 -23.85 -11.95 31.64
N GLY A 343 -24.24 -12.92 32.46
CA GLY A 343 -23.44 -13.34 33.62
C GLY A 343 -22.07 -13.92 33.23
N ASP A 344 -21.05 -13.68 34.06
CA ASP A 344 -19.65 -14.07 33.83
C ASP A 344 -19.42 -15.59 33.71
N SER A 345 -20.24 -16.41 34.38
CA SER A 345 -20.04 -17.86 34.42
C SER A 345 -21.36 -18.63 34.57
N GLY A 346 -21.29 -19.94 34.34
CA GLY A 346 -22.44 -20.85 34.38
C GLY A 346 -22.91 -21.27 32.98
N PRO A 347 -23.81 -22.25 32.89
CA PRO A 347 -24.37 -22.73 31.63
C PRO A 347 -24.99 -21.59 30.79
N GLY A 348 -24.56 -21.44 29.54
CA GLY A 348 -25.01 -20.38 28.64
C GLY A 348 -24.27 -19.05 28.79
N SER A 349 -23.20 -18.99 29.59
CA SER A 349 -22.31 -17.82 29.66
C SER A 349 -21.30 -17.79 28.52
N PHE A 350 -20.84 -16.59 28.17
CA PHE A 350 -19.73 -16.41 27.22
C PHE A 350 -18.45 -17.12 27.68
N ARG A 351 -18.16 -17.13 28.98
CA ARG A 351 -17.00 -17.84 29.54
C ARG A 351 -17.07 -19.34 29.29
N GLU A 352 -18.24 -19.96 29.53
CA GLU A 352 -18.42 -21.39 29.26
C GLU A 352 -18.24 -21.69 27.77
N ALA A 353 -18.86 -20.89 26.90
CA ALA A 353 -18.74 -21.05 25.46
C ALA A 353 -17.28 -20.94 24.99
N LEU A 354 -16.55 -19.94 25.48
CA LEU A 354 -15.15 -19.72 25.11
C LEU A 354 -14.20 -20.79 25.68
N MET A 355 -14.50 -21.35 26.87
CA MET A 355 -13.71 -22.39 27.52
C MET A 355 -14.08 -23.82 27.07
N THR A 356 -15.01 -23.98 26.14
CA THR A 356 -15.40 -25.27 25.58
C THR A 356 -14.32 -25.78 24.62
N GLU A 357 -13.87 -27.04 24.75
CA GLU A 357 -12.83 -27.59 23.87
C GLU A 357 -13.33 -27.92 22.46
N GLY A 358 -12.46 -27.78 21.45
CA GLY A 358 -12.70 -28.14 20.05
C GLY A 358 -13.42 -27.08 19.20
N PRO A 359 -13.55 -27.33 17.88
CA PRO A 359 -14.12 -26.38 16.93
C PRO A 359 -15.50 -25.88 17.33
N ARG A 360 -15.66 -24.55 17.41
CA ARG A 360 -16.93 -23.94 17.84
C ARG A 360 -17.15 -22.51 17.34
N ILE A 361 -18.41 -22.20 17.01
CA ILE A 361 -18.87 -20.85 16.71
C ILE A 361 -19.75 -20.40 17.88
N ILE A 362 -19.44 -19.23 18.42
CA ILE A 362 -20.13 -18.64 19.56
C ILE A 362 -21.02 -17.52 19.03
N VAL A 363 -22.33 -17.71 19.20
CA VAL A 363 -23.38 -16.77 18.80
C VAL A 363 -24.10 -16.23 20.04
N PHE A 364 -24.82 -15.12 19.89
CA PHE A 364 -25.39 -14.40 21.04
C PHE A 364 -26.92 -14.29 20.96
N ASP A 365 -27.61 -14.85 21.95
CA ASP A 365 -29.05 -14.69 22.13
C ASP A 365 -29.39 -13.47 23.01
N VAL A 366 -28.37 -12.80 23.54
CA VAL A 366 -28.49 -11.61 24.37
C VAL A 366 -27.58 -10.50 23.88
N SER A 367 -27.96 -9.26 24.14
CA SER A 367 -27.11 -8.09 23.93
C SER A 367 -26.85 -7.38 25.25
N GLY A 368 -25.75 -6.63 25.34
CA GLY A 368 -25.37 -5.85 26.50
C GLY A 368 -23.97 -6.15 26.98
N ARG A 369 -23.72 -5.87 28.27
CA ARG A 369 -22.39 -5.96 28.87
C ARG A 369 -22.19 -7.27 29.61
N ILE A 370 -21.15 -8.00 29.23
CA ILE A 370 -20.60 -9.13 29.98
C ILE A 370 -19.41 -8.62 30.79
N HIS A 371 -19.56 -8.59 32.11
CA HIS A 371 -18.51 -8.16 33.02
C HIS A 371 -17.74 -9.36 33.56
N LEU A 372 -16.45 -9.45 33.21
CA LEU A 372 -15.56 -10.53 33.62
C LEU A 372 -14.98 -10.22 35.00
N GLY A 373 -15.42 -10.94 36.03
CA GLY A 373 -14.91 -10.78 37.39
C GLY A 373 -13.52 -11.42 37.59
N SER A 374 -13.09 -12.26 36.65
CA SER A 374 -11.77 -12.89 36.62
C SER A 374 -11.29 -13.05 35.18
N ARG A 375 -9.98 -13.19 34.97
CA ARG A 375 -9.41 -13.42 33.64
C ARG A 375 -9.98 -14.71 33.02
N ILE A 376 -10.29 -14.72 31.72
CA ILE A 376 -10.53 -15.97 30.98
C ILE A 376 -9.20 -16.40 30.38
N SER A 377 -8.62 -17.49 30.86
CA SER A 377 -7.31 -17.98 30.40
C SER A 377 -7.43 -19.24 29.55
N LEU A 378 -7.19 -19.11 28.25
CA LEU A 378 -7.08 -20.22 27.31
C LEU A 378 -5.60 -20.66 27.26
N ARG A 379 -5.33 -21.90 27.67
CA ARG A 379 -3.95 -22.38 27.93
C ARG A 379 -3.55 -23.65 27.19
N THR A 380 -4.34 -24.13 26.23
CA THR A 380 -4.07 -25.35 25.46
C THR A 380 -4.66 -25.22 24.07
N SER A 381 -4.09 -25.89 23.08
CA SER A 381 -4.59 -25.88 21.70
C SER A 381 -5.99 -26.45 21.56
N ARG A 382 -6.42 -27.30 22.49
CA ARG A 382 -7.81 -27.78 22.55
C ARG A 382 -8.85 -26.67 22.76
N LEU A 383 -8.42 -25.49 23.20
CA LEU A 383 -9.25 -24.29 23.34
C LEU A 383 -9.13 -23.33 22.14
N GLY A 384 -8.33 -23.67 21.12
CA GLY A 384 -8.32 -22.99 19.82
C GLY A 384 -9.54 -23.32 18.96
N ASP A 385 -9.49 -23.07 17.66
CA ASP A 385 -10.55 -23.37 16.68
C ASP A 385 -11.90 -22.74 17.05
N PHE A 386 -11.96 -21.41 17.18
CA PHE A 386 -13.22 -20.75 17.52
C PHE A 386 -13.51 -19.46 16.78
N THR A 387 -14.79 -19.19 16.58
CA THR A 387 -15.29 -17.90 16.06
C THR A 387 -16.21 -17.29 17.10
N VAL A 388 -15.94 -16.05 17.53
CA VAL A 388 -16.87 -15.23 18.31
C VAL A 388 -17.56 -14.26 17.38
N ALA A 389 -18.83 -14.53 17.07
CA ALA A 389 -19.61 -13.79 16.10
C ALA A 389 -20.52 -12.74 16.78
N GLY A 390 -19.92 -11.62 17.19
CA GLY A 390 -20.62 -10.54 17.91
C GLY A 390 -21.79 -9.92 17.13
N GLN A 391 -21.74 -9.95 15.80
CA GLN A 391 -22.80 -9.42 14.93
C GLN A 391 -24.11 -10.19 15.04
N THR A 392 -24.08 -11.43 15.56
CA THR A 392 -25.30 -12.24 15.79
C THR A 392 -26.13 -11.77 16.97
N ALA A 393 -25.59 -10.89 17.82
CA ALA A 393 -26.30 -10.38 18.98
C ALA A 393 -27.54 -9.56 18.57
N PRO A 394 -28.56 -9.45 19.45
CA PRO A 394 -29.65 -8.49 19.31
C PRO A 394 -29.20 -7.02 19.39
N GLU A 395 -30.16 -6.10 19.26
CA GLU A 395 -29.97 -4.64 19.39
C GLU A 395 -29.07 -4.30 20.58
N GLY A 396 -28.00 -3.54 20.32
CA GLY A 396 -27.00 -3.13 21.31
C GLY A 396 -25.66 -3.86 21.18
N GLY A 397 -25.61 -5.06 20.62
CA GLY A 397 -24.38 -5.85 20.49
C GLY A 397 -23.78 -6.28 21.83
N ILE A 398 -22.52 -6.73 21.82
CA ILE A 398 -21.83 -7.23 23.02
C ILE A 398 -20.67 -6.32 23.42
N THR A 399 -20.57 -6.07 24.73
CA THR A 399 -19.39 -5.45 25.34
C THR A 399 -18.81 -6.33 26.43
N ILE A 400 -17.52 -6.64 26.32
CA ILE A 400 -16.71 -7.28 27.34
C ILE A 400 -16.05 -6.19 28.18
N SER A 401 -16.10 -6.34 29.50
CA SER A 401 -15.49 -5.40 30.46
C SER A 401 -14.92 -6.14 31.67
N GLY A 402 -14.16 -5.45 32.52
CA GLY A 402 -13.47 -6.06 33.65
C GLY A 402 -12.17 -6.74 33.21
N ARG A 403 -11.92 -7.97 33.67
CA ARG A 403 -10.66 -8.68 33.46
C ARG A 403 -10.46 -9.13 31.99
N PRO A 404 -9.21 -9.29 31.52
CA PRO A 404 -8.92 -9.62 30.13
C PRO A 404 -9.31 -11.06 29.75
N ILE A 405 -9.39 -11.28 28.44
CA ILE A 405 -9.24 -12.60 27.82
C ILE A 405 -7.74 -12.79 27.55
N GLU A 406 -7.18 -13.91 28.00
CA GLU A 406 -5.78 -14.26 27.84
C GLU A 406 -5.61 -15.60 27.12
N LEU A 407 -4.90 -15.58 26.01
CA LEU A 407 -4.44 -16.75 25.28
C LEU A 407 -2.95 -16.91 25.56
N SER A 408 -2.59 -17.84 26.45
CA SER A 408 -1.19 -18.07 26.82
C SER A 408 -0.93 -19.42 27.49
N ASN A 409 0.20 -20.00 27.15
CA ASN A 409 0.78 -21.22 27.70
C ASN A 409 2.32 -21.09 27.73
N SER A 410 2.97 -21.34 28.86
CA SER A 410 4.43 -21.17 28.95
C SER A 410 5.15 -22.39 28.36
N GLY A 411 5.43 -22.36 27.04
CA GLY A 411 6.21 -23.37 26.32
C GLY A 411 5.47 -24.67 26.00
N GLY A 412 4.14 -24.67 26.10
CA GLY A 412 3.27 -25.76 25.67
C GLY A 412 2.40 -25.38 24.47
N ASP A 413 1.54 -26.30 24.05
CA ASP A 413 0.56 -26.12 22.96
C ASP A 413 -0.35 -24.91 23.21
N MET A 414 -0.51 -24.03 22.21
CA MET A 414 -1.27 -22.79 22.31
C MET A 414 -2.65 -22.89 21.66
N PRO A 415 -3.65 -22.15 22.16
CA PRO A 415 -4.85 -21.89 21.38
C PRO A 415 -4.48 -21.09 20.12
N ASP A 416 -4.77 -21.68 18.97
CA ASP A 416 -4.56 -21.11 17.63
C ASP A 416 -5.89 -21.15 16.86
N ASN A 417 -5.92 -20.57 15.66
CA ASN A 417 -7.05 -20.62 14.74
C ASN A 417 -8.34 -20.02 15.33
N PHE A 418 -8.38 -18.70 15.49
CA PHE A 418 -9.56 -18.05 16.08
C PHE A 418 -9.94 -16.72 15.44
N ILE A 419 -11.22 -16.37 15.56
CA ILE A 419 -11.79 -15.17 14.97
C ILE A 419 -12.64 -14.44 16.01
N PHE A 420 -12.43 -13.15 16.18
CA PHE A 420 -13.33 -12.24 16.89
C PHE A 420 -13.90 -11.22 15.91
N ARG A 421 -15.23 -11.09 15.87
CA ARG A 421 -15.90 -10.04 15.08
C ARG A 421 -16.94 -9.28 15.89
N PHE A 422 -17.04 -7.96 15.69
CA PHE A 422 -18.10 -7.11 16.23
C PHE A 422 -18.25 -7.16 17.77
N ILE A 423 -17.12 -7.24 18.49
CA ILE A 423 -17.07 -7.21 19.96
C ILE A 423 -16.44 -5.90 20.43
N ARG A 424 -17.01 -5.31 21.49
CA ARG A 424 -16.41 -4.17 22.18
C ARG A 424 -15.66 -4.64 23.42
N PHE A 425 -14.39 -4.28 23.55
CA PHE A 425 -13.54 -4.49 24.70
C PHE A 425 -13.36 -3.17 25.45
N ARG A 426 -13.94 -3.09 26.65
CA ARG A 426 -13.93 -1.90 27.50
C ARG A 426 -13.51 -2.25 28.92
N ASN A 427 -12.26 -2.71 29.04
CA ASN A 427 -11.73 -3.45 30.18
C ASN A 427 -11.17 -2.59 31.32
N GLY A 428 -11.23 -1.27 31.26
CA GLY A 428 -10.69 -0.40 32.31
C GLY A 428 -11.27 -0.62 33.69
N SER A 429 -10.48 -0.31 34.72
CA SER A 429 -10.79 -0.50 36.13
C SER A 429 -12.09 0.20 36.51
N TYR A 430 -13.07 -0.61 36.87
CA TYR A 430 -14.35 -0.18 37.41
C TYR A 430 -14.19 0.04 38.93
N THR A 431 -14.51 1.25 39.40
CA THR A 431 -14.73 1.61 40.81
C THR A 431 -13.93 0.80 41.86
N GLY A 432 -12.69 1.21 42.14
CA GLY A 432 -11.96 0.76 43.33
C GLY A 432 -11.20 -0.57 43.23
N GLU A 433 -11.07 -1.17 42.04
CA GLU A 433 -10.11 -2.25 41.81
C GLU A 433 -8.68 -1.69 41.79
N SER A 434 -7.82 -2.16 42.71
CA SER A 434 -6.52 -1.57 43.01
C SER A 434 -5.37 -2.01 42.11
N ASP A 435 -5.62 -2.77 41.04
CA ASP A 435 -4.57 -3.38 40.23
C ASP A 435 -4.72 -3.07 38.74
N ALA A 436 -4.12 -1.96 38.31
CA ALA A 436 -4.14 -1.46 36.93
C ALA A 436 -3.36 -2.36 35.94
N TYR A 437 -2.61 -3.36 36.42
CA TYR A 437 -1.80 -4.26 35.59
C TYR A 437 -2.58 -5.44 34.99
N ASP A 438 -3.91 -5.53 35.19
CA ASP A 438 -4.72 -6.68 34.75
C ASP A 438 -6.02 -6.26 34.04
N HIS A 439 -5.96 -5.20 33.24
CA HIS A 439 -7.10 -4.60 32.52
C HIS A 439 -6.76 -4.29 31.05
N ASN A 440 -6.00 -5.19 30.42
CA ASN A 440 -5.87 -5.23 28.95
C ASN A 440 -7.21 -5.56 28.29
N GLY A 441 -7.40 -5.20 27.03
CA GLY A 441 -8.53 -5.73 26.25
C GLY A 441 -8.35 -7.24 26.03
N VAL A 442 -7.27 -7.59 25.31
CA VAL A 442 -6.88 -8.98 25.06
C VAL A 442 -5.36 -9.17 25.24
N ILE A 443 -4.97 -10.30 25.80
CA ILE A 443 -3.58 -10.73 25.94
C ILE A 443 -3.35 -12.00 25.12
N ILE A 444 -2.36 -11.98 24.24
CA ILE A 444 -1.98 -13.11 23.38
C ILE A 444 -0.47 -13.28 23.51
N HIS A 445 -0.03 -14.42 24.04
CA HIS A 445 1.39 -14.75 24.16
C HIS A 445 1.67 -15.93 23.22
N GLY A 446 1.97 -15.65 21.96
CA GLY A 446 1.98 -16.64 20.88
C GLY A 446 0.57 -16.98 20.39
N GLY A 447 0.46 -17.35 19.12
CA GLY A 447 -0.79 -17.60 18.43
C GLY A 447 -0.60 -17.65 16.91
N VAL A 448 -1.29 -18.58 16.25
CA VAL A 448 -1.24 -18.81 14.81
C VAL A 448 -2.64 -18.69 14.20
N ASP A 449 -2.75 -18.04 13.04
CA ASP A 449 -3.96 -17.99 12.20
C ASP A 449 -5.15 -17.35 12.93
N PHE A 450 -5.15 -16.03 13.12
CA PHE A 450 -6.30 -15.39 13.77
C PHE A 450 -6.64 -13.99 13.28
N VAL A 451 -7.91 -13.62 13.45
CA VAL A 451 -8.48 -12.35 12.97
C VAL A 451 -9.25 -11.63 14.07
N PHE A 452 -8.98 -10.33 14.21
CA PHE A 452 -9.89 -9.37 14.84
C PHE A 452 -10.44 -8.45 13.76
N ASP A 453 -11.76 -8.50 13.55
CA ASP A 453 -12.46 -7.68 12.56
C ASP A 453 -13.59 -6.90 13.25
N HIS A 454 -13.78 -5.63 12.91
CA HIS A 454 -14.86 -4.81 13.48
C HIS A 454 -14.92 -4.84 15.01
N CYS A 455 -13.78 -4.89 15.70
CA CYS A 455 -13.76 -4.84 17.16
C CYS A 455 -13.49 -3.40 17.63
N SER A 456 -14.09 -3.00 18.76
CA SER A 456 -13.82 -1.70 19.37
C SER A 456 -13.08 -1.88 20.68
N PHE A 457 -11.97 -1.17 20.87
CA PHE A 457 -11.17 -1.21 22.08
C PHE A 457 -11.12 0.18 22.70
N SER A 458 -11.61 0.30 23.93
CA SER A 458 -11.55 1.57 24.65
C SER A 458 -11.31 1.37 26.12
N PHE A 459 -10.74 2.39 26.76
CA PHE A 459 -10.60 2.43 28.21
C PHE A 459 -9.75 1.31 28.82
N CYS A 460 -8.98 0.55 28.03
CA CYS A 460 -8.10 -0.46 28.61
C CYS A 460 -6.99 0.24 29.41
N ASP A 461 -6.79 -0.18 30.66
CA ASP A 461 -5.89 0.51 31.60
C ASP A 461 -4.40 0.27 31.29
N ASP A 462 -4.10 -0.70 30.41
CA ASP A 462 -2.79 -0.92 29.81
C ASP A 462 -2.84 -0.98 28.27
N GLN A 463 -2.71 -2.14 27.61
CA GLN A 463 -2.86 -2.28 26.16
C GLN A 463 -4.31 -2.56 25.75
N ALA A 464 -4.72 -2.00 24.60
CA ALA A 464 -5.89 -2.49 23.88
C ALA A 464 -5.70 -3.97 23.51
N MET A 465 -4.56 -4.29 22.88
CA MET A 465 -4.11 -5.68 22.68
C MET A 465 -2.61 -5.83 22.94
N SER A 466 -2.26 -6.87 23.69
CA SER A 466 -0.87 -7.28 23.90
C SER A 466 -0.62 -8.60 23.19
N MET A 467 -0.10 -8.55 21.97
CA MET A 467 0.27 -9.73 21.18
C MET A 467 1.80 -9.91 21.18
N ALA A 468 2.31 -10.66 22.16
CA ALA A 468 3.73 -10.95 22.26
C ALA A 468 4.03 -12.31 21.61
N ALA A 469 5.10 -12.41 20.82
CA ALA A 469 5.71 -13.70 20.51
C ALA A 469 6.52 -14.14 21.74
N LYS A 470 5.82 -14.68 22.74
CA LYS A 470 6.40 -15.08 24.02
C LYS A 470 6.14 -16.57 24.20
N TRP A 471 7.19 -17.34 24.43
CA TRP A 471 7.18 -18.81 24.50
C TRP A 471 6.74 -19.56 23.24
N ASN A 472 5.93 -18.95 22.36
CA ASN A 472 5.41 -19.55 21.13
C ASN A 472 5.39 -18.52 19.99
N ASP A 473 5.34 -19.02 18.76
CA ASP A 473 5.30 -18.22 17.54
C ASP A 473 4.04 -17.34 17.48
N LEU A 474 4.16 -16.18 16.85
CA LEU A 474 3.05 -15.28 16.54
C LEU A 474 3.02 -15.06 15.02
N ARG A 475 2.08 -15.70 14.32
CA ARG A 475 2.04 -15.63 12.85
C ARG A 475 0.65 -15.68 12.26
N ASN A 476 0.52 -15.15 11.05
CA ASN A 476 -0.73 -15.15 10.28
C ASN A 476 -1.85 -14.44 11.06
N VAL A 477 -1.65 -13.15 11.30
CA VAL A 477 -2.53 -12.34 12.14
C VAL A 477 -3.12 -11.19 11.33
N THR A 478 -4.42 -10.95 11.46
CA THR A 478 -5.06 -9.75 10.93
C THR A 478 -5.82 -9.01 12.02
N VAL A 479 -5.58 -7.71 12.11
CA VAL A 479 -6.44 -6.75 12.81
C VAL A 479 -6.99 -5.80 11.75
N GLN A 480 -8.27 -5.88 11.45
CA GLN A 480 -8.90 -5.07 10.42
C GLN A 480 -10.18 -4.40 10.89
N ARG A 481 -10.53 -3.27 10.26
CA ARG A 481 -11.78 -2.52 10.51
C ARG A 481 -12.08 -2.29 11.99
N SER A 482 -11.06 -2.21 12.84
CA SER A 482 -11.21 -2.12 14.29
C SER A 482 -10.95 -0.70 14.79
N LEU A 483 -11.68 -0.29 15.83
CA LEU A 483 -11.61 1.04 16.45
C LEU A 483 -10.83 0.98 17.75
N PHE A 484 -9.87 1.89 17.93
CA PHE A 484 -9.06 2.01 19.13
C PHE A 484 -9.11 3.44 19.67
N SER A 485 -9.57 3.61 20.92
CA SER A 485 -9.68 4.96 21.50
C SER A 485 -9.49 5.01 23.01
N GLU A 486 -8.78 6.02 23.51
CA GLU A 486 -8.58 6.29 24.95
C GLU A 486 -8.18 5.05 25.77
N ASN A 487 -7.31 4.21 25.20
CA ASN A 487 -6.64 3.16 25.94
C ASN A 487 -5.34 3.74 26.51
N ALA A 488 -4.80 3.19 27.61
CA ALA A 488 -3.52 3.68 28.13
C ALA A 488 -2.42 3.53 27.06
N THR A 489 -2.45 2.44 26.30
CA THR A 489 -1.67 2.23 25.06
C THR A 489 -2.47 1.42 24.04
N GLY A 490 -2.11 1.52 22.76
CA GLY A 490 -2.72 0.77 21.67
C GLY A 490 -2.32 -0.71 21.63
N VAL A 491 -1.64 -1.12 20.57
CA VAL A 491 -1.33 -2.53 20.28
C VAL A 491 0.17 -2.77 20.24
N ILE A 492 0.59 -3.85 20.91
CA ILE A 492 1.90 -4.47 20.71
C ILE A 492 1.72 -5.72 19.86
N ALA A 493 2.56 -5.89 18.84
CA ALA A 493 2.64 -7.10 18.03
C ALA A 493 4.11 -7.58 17.89
N GLY A 494 4.38 -8.81 18.32
CA GLY A 494 5.68 -9.47 18.15
C GLY A 494 6.76 -9.15 19.19
N LEU A 495 6.49 -8.22 20.11
CA LEU A 495 7.46 -7.82 21.15
C LEU A 495 7.33 -8.67 22.41
N GLY A 496 8.46 -9.09 22.97
CA GLY A 496 8.56 -9.99 24.12
C GLY A 496 10.02 -10.19 24.53
N SER A 497 10.27 -10.61 25.76
CA SER A 497 11.63 -10.74 26.29
C SER A 497 12.15 -12.17 26.16
N GLY A 498 13.19 -12.38 25.35
CA GLY A 498 14.21 -13.41 25.56
C GLY A 498 14.01 -14.80 24.93
N ASP A 499 12.91 -15.04 24.20
CA ASP A 499 12.63 -16.35 23.58
C ASP A 499 12.87 -16.30 22.05
N PRO A 500 13.50 -17.32 21.42
CA PRO A 500 13.74 -17.36 19.98
C PRO A 500 12.48 -17.81 19.21
N THR A 501 11.39 -17.06 19.34
CA THR A 501 10.10 -17.38 18.72
C THR A 501 9.87 -16.53 17.49
N ARG A 502 9.19 -17.11 16.48
CA ARG A 502 8.96 -16.46 15.19
C ARG A 502 7.86 -15.42 15.31
N THR A 503 8.04 -14.29 14.64
CA THR A 503 6.97 -13.32 14.41
C THR A 503 6.92 -13.01 12.92
N GLU A 504 5.77 -13.24 12.27
CA GLU A 504 5.63 -12.99 10.84
C GLU A 504 4.18 -12.81 10.40
N ASP A 505 4.01 -12.22 9.22
CA ASP A 505 2.74 -12.12 8.51
C ASP A 505 1.61 -11.56 9.39
N ILE A 506 1.80 -10.31 9.83
CA ILE A 506 0.84 -9.57 10.68
C ILE A 506 0.35 -8.32 9.95
N SER A 507 -0.97 -8.20 9.77
CA SER A 507 -1.62 -7.10 9.05
C SER A 507 -2.47 -6.23 9.96
N PHE A 508 -2.36 -4.92 9.80
CA PHE A 508 -3.21 -3.88 10.36
C PHE A 508 -3.84 -3.10 9.20
N VAL A 509 -5.10 -3.38 8.90
CA VAL A 509 -5.76 -2.89 7.68
C VAL A 509 -7.02 -2.10 8.04
N ARG A 510 -7.16 -0.86 7.55
CA ARG A 510 -8.40 -0.08 7.67
C ARG A 510 -8.89 0.08 9.11
N ASN A 511 -7.97 0.24 10.07
CA ASN A 511 -8.33 0.50 11.47
C ASN A 511 -8.43 1.99 11.76
N LEU A 512 -9.26 2.34 12.74
CA LEU A 512 -9.34 3.71 13.28
C LEU A 512 -8.63 3.79 14.63
N TRP A 513 -7.67 4.71 14.75
CA TRP A 513 -7.01 5.08 16.00
C TRP A 513 -7.33 6.53 16.34
N VAL A 514 -8.02 6.77 17.44
CA VAL A 514 -8.52 8.10 17.79
C VAL A 514 -8.32 8.40 19.26
N HIS A 515 -7.65 9.52 19.57
CA HIS A 515 -7.27 9.88 20.93
C HIS A 515 -6.49 8.75 21.61
N GLN A 516 -5.48 8.24 20.90
CA GLN A 516 -4.66 7.11 21.37
C GLN A 516 -3.27 7.60 21.73
N SER A 517 -2.77 7.28 22.93
CA SER A 517 -1.51 7.88 23.38
C SER A 517 -0.33 7.46 22.51
N HIS A 518 -0.18 6.17 22.21
CA HIS A 518 0.85 5.58 21.34
C HIS A 518 0.59 4.10 21.08
N ARG A 519 1.46 3.47 20.25
CA ARG A 519 1.40 2.05 19.84
C ARG A 519 0.29 1.80 18.82
N THR A 520 0.36 2.48 17.67
CA THR A 520 -0.70 2.47 16.66
C THR A 520 -0.33 1.81 15.32
N PRO A 521 0.27 0.61 15.23
CA PRO A 521 0.74 -0.31 16.27
C PRO A 521 2.24 -0.15 16.61
N ASN A 522 2.67 -0.80 17.69
CA ASN A 522 4.08 -1.08 17.97
C ASN A 522 4.41 -2.51 17.50
N ILE A 523 5.28 -2.65 16.50
CA ILE A 523 5.63 -3.95 15.89
C ILE A 523 7.08 -4.30 16.15
N GLY A 524 7.42 -5.59 16.13
CA GLY A 524 8.81 -6.03 16.04
C GLY A 524 8.90 -7.55 15.94
N THR A 525 10.13 -8.05 15.87
CA THR A 525 10.39 -9.49 15.79
C THR A 525 11.38 -9.93 16.87
N GLN A 526 11.48 -11.25 17.05
CA GLN A 526 12.39 -11.88 18.01
C GLN A 526 13.15 -13.02 17.36
N GLY A 527 14.14 -13.56 18.08
CA GLY A 527 14.81 -14.81 17.71
C GLY A 527 15.70 -14.79 16.47
N GLY A 528 16.00 -13.61 15.92
CA GLY A 528 16.75 -13.50 14.67
C GLY A 528 15.93 -13.73 13.41
N TYR A 529 14.60 -13.69 13.53
CA TYR A 529 13.68 -13.86 12.42
C TYR A 529 13.33 -12.52 11.77
N THR A 530 13.31 -12.52 10.45
CA THR A 530 12.66 -11.51 9.63
C THR A 530 11.16 -11.80 9.56
N GLY A 531 10.34 -10.82 9.90
CA GLY A 531 8.88 -10.93 9.91
C GLY A 531 8.25 -9.88 9.00
N ARG A 532 7.28 -10.26 8.18
CA ARG A 532 6.55 -9.31 7.33
C ARG A 532 5.36 -8.70 8.08
N PHE A 533 5.13 -7.42 7.84
CA PHE A 533 4.04 -6.65 8.41
C PHE A 533 3.42 -5.77 7.34
N ASP A 534 2.10 -5.62 7.40
CA ASP A 534 1.34 -4.68 6.59
C ASP A 534 0.61 -3.69 7.52
N ALA A 535 0.80 -2.39 7.32
CA ALA A 535 0.01 -1.32 7.92
C ALA A 535 -0.59 -0.50 6.79
N LEU A 536 -1.83 -0.83 6.42
CA LEU A 536 -2.48 -0.35 5.20
C LEU A 536 -3.75 0.41 5.52
N ASN A 537 -3.89 1.61 4.96
CA ASN A 537 -5.14 2.39 5.00
C ASN A 537 -5.73 2.61 6.40
N ASN A 538 -4.90 2.71 7.44
CA ASN A 538 -5.36 3.05 8.78
C ASN A 538 -5.56 4.56 8.92
N VAL A 539 -6.58 4.97 9.67
CA VAL A 539 -6.82 6.38 10.03
C VAL A 539 -6.36 6.60 11.45
N MET A 540 -5.53 7.63 11.68
CA MET A 540 -5.01 7.97 13.00
C MET A 540 -5.23 9.45 13.30
N PHE A 541 -5.94 9.74 14.38
CA PHE A 541 -6.27 11.09 14.80
C PHE A 541 -5.88 11.36 16.26
N ASN A 542 -5.26 12.53 16.47
CA ASN A 542 -4.98 13.08 17.81
C ASN A 542 -4.25 12.10 18.74
N TRP A 543 -3.18 11.49 18.25
CA TRP A 543 -2.28 10.68 19.08
C TRP A 543 -1.37 11.57 19.93
N GLN A 544 -0.66 11.02 20.91
CA GLN A 544 0.20 11.83 21.80
C GLN A 544 1.70 11.62 21.60
N ASN A 545 2.22 10.44 21.94
CA ASN A 545 3.66 10.21 22.09
C ASN A 545 4.35 9.66 20.83
N ARG A 546 3.63 8.94 19.96
CA ARG A 546 4.11 8.46 18.65
C ARG A 546 3.01 7.71 17.91
N LEU A 547 3.18 7.59 16.60
CA LEU A 547 2.41 6.73 15.71
C LEU A 547 2.95 5.28 15.73
N ILE A 548 3.05 4.65 14.55
CA ILE A 548 3.60 3.31 14.34
C ILE A 548 5.04 3.28 14.84
N ASN A 549 5.46 2.16 15.43
CA ASN A 549 6.85 1.94 15.79
C ASN A 549 7.33 0.58 15.28
N ALA A 550 8.25 0.59 14.31
CA ALA A 550 9.03 -0.56 13.89
C ALA A 550 10.21 -0.76 14.85
N ASN A 551 10.02 -1.65 15.81
CA ASN A 551 10.87 -1.79 16.98
C ASN A 551 11.99 -2.84 16.75
N THR A 552 12.49 -3.50 17.81
CA THR A 552 13.61 -4.45 17.75
C THR A 552 13.38 -5.65 16.83
N GLY A 553 14.48 -6.22 16.33
CA GLY A 553 14.49 -7.35 15.42
C GLY A 553 14.64 -6.91 13.96
N SER A 554 14.10 -7.72 13.04
CA SER A 554 14.07 -7.49 11.59
C SER A 554 12.63 -7.41 11.04
N PRO A 555 11.74 -6.54 11.55
CA PRO A 555 10.43 -6.35 10.94
C PRO A 555 10.57 -5.69 9.56
N HIS A 556 9.98 -6.32 8.55
CA HIS A 556 9.82 -5.82 7.19
C HIS A 556 8.39 -5.30 7.04
N LEU A 557 8.24 -3.97 7.00
CA LEU A 557 6.93 -3.32 7.06
C LEU A 557 6.58 -2.65 5.74
N ASN A 558 5.41 -2.94 5.18
CA ASN A 558 4.70 -2.05 4.26
C ASN A 558 3.84 -1.06 5.07
N ASN A 559 4.08 0.23 4.91
CA ASN A 559 3.29 1.31 5.49
C ASN A 559 2.68 2.16 4.36
N ILE A 560 1.46 1.84 3.94
CA ILE A 560 0.89 2.36 2.70
C ILE A 560 -0.50 2.96 2.91
N GLY A 561 -0.74 4.15 2.35
CA GLY A 561 -2.08 4.71 2.24
C GLY A 561 -2.73 5.10 3.58
N ASN A 562 -1.96 5.24 4.65
CA ASN A 562 -2.48 5.60 5.97
C ASN A 562 -2.77 7.10 6.05
N TYR A 563 -3.79 7.47 6.83
CA TYR A 563 -4.21 8.86 7.02
C TYR A 563 -3.87 9.34 8.43
N TYR A 564 -2.81 10.15 8.55
CA TYR A 564 -2.34 10.68 9.83
C TYR A 564 -2.82 12.13 10.01
N LEU A 565 -3.70 12.35 10.97
CA LEU A 565 -4.25 13.66 11.31
C LEU A 565 -3.84 14.08 12.74
N PRO A 566 -2.85 14.99 12.89
CA PRO A 566 -2.48 15.52 14.20
C PRO A 566 -3.66 16.24 14.87
N GLY A 567 -3.73 16.16 16.20
CA GLY A 567 -4.67 16.93 17.03
C GLY A 567 -3.96 17.72 18.12
N ASP A 568 -4.72 18.36 19.00
CA ASP A 568 -4.20 19.25 20.05
C ASP A 568 -3.26 18.53 21.03
N TYR A 569 -3.39 17.21 21.15
CA TYR A 569 -2.57 16.38 22.05
C TYR A 569 -1.38 15.72 21.34
N THR A 570 -1.21 15.93 20.04
CA THR A 570 -0.03 15.46 19.31
C THR A 570 1.23 16.17 19.78
N SER A 571 2.00 15.46 20.63
CA SER A 571 3.11 16.04 21.37
C SER A 571 4.35 16.15 20.50
N THR A 572 4.75 17.38 20.19
CA THR A 572 6.06 17.67 19.58
C THR A 572 7.20 17.44 20.56
N ALA A 573 6.97 17.59 21.87
CA ALA A 573 8.00 17.49 22.91
C ALA A 573 8.62 16.08 23.05
N ASN A 574 7.85 15.04 22.73
CA ASN A 574 8.30 13.65 22.78
C ASN A 574 8.62 13.07 21.39
N GLY A 575 8.69 13.92 20.36
CA GLY A 575 8.82 13.49 18.97
C GLY A 575 7.58 12.76 18.46
N GLY A 576 6.41 13.01 19.04
CA GLY A 576 5.18 12.32 18.71
C GLY A 576 4.71 12.56 17.29
N THR A 577 5.21 13.56 16.57
CA THR A 577 4.75 13.93 15.23
C THR A 577 4.92 12.86 14.16
N ALA A 578 5.73 11.82 14.38
CA ALA A 578 6.15 10.89 13.34
C ALA A 578 6.01 9.41 13.77
N ASN A 579 6.01 8.53 12.76
CA ASN A 579 6.31 7.11 12.93
C ASN A 579 7.74 6.92 13.44
N LYS A 580 8.02 5.75 14.05
CA LYS A 580 9.28 5.47 14.74
C LYS A 580 9.98 4.21 14.26
N ILE A 581 11.30 4.26 14.19
CA ILE A 581 12.16 3.09 14.00
C ILE A 581 13.13 2.97 15.18
N GLN A 582 13.20 1.79 15.80
CA GLN A 582 14.21 1.50 16.81
C GLN A 582 15.60 1.38 16.16
N THR A 583 16.49 2.31 16.49
CA THR A 583 17.86 2.34 15.98
C THR A 583 18.82 1.62 16.93
N GLY A 584 19.95 1.12 16.40
CA GLY A 584 21.06 0.59 17.20
C GLY A 584 20.95 -0.89 17.64
N SER A 585 19.94 -1.64 17.20
CA SER A 585 19.88 -3.10 17.37
C SER A 585 20.81 -3.83 16.37
N ALA A 586 21.26 -5.04 16.71
CA ALA A 586 22.12 -5.87 15.86
C ALA A 586 21.43 -6.28 14.53
N GLU A 587 20.11 -6.37 14.58
CA GLU A 587 19.18 -6.52 13.45
C GLU A 587 18.43 -5.20 13.28
N SER A 588 18.13 -4.80 12.04
CA SER A 588 17.50 -3.51 11.75
C SER A 588 16.15 -3.71 11.05
N PRO A 589 15.10 -2.99 11.48
CA PRO A 589 13.87 -2.85 10.73
C PRO A 589 14.11 -2.37 9.30
N LEU A 590 13.27 -2.82 8.38
CA LEU A 590 13.26 -2.36 6.99
C LEU A 590 11.83 -1.95 6.61
N VAL A 591 11.65 -0.72 6.18
CA VAL A 591 10.32 -0.14 5.93
C VAL A 591 10.18 0.27 4.46
N TYR A 592 9.11 -0.18 3.81
CA TYR A 592 8.57 0.45 2.61
C TYR A 592 7.45 1.38 3.04
N THR A 593 7.50 2.65 2.65
CA THR A 593 6.54 3.67 3.09
C THR A 593 6.16 4.56 1.91
N ALA A 594 4.87 4.61 1.61
CA ALA A 594 4.35 5.31 0.43
C ALA A 594 2.89 5.72 0.64
N TYR A 595 2.47 6.75 -0.07
CA TYR A 595 1.09 7.20 -0.20
C TYR A 595 0.38 7.52 1.13
N ASN A 596 1.13 7.82 2.19
CA ASN A 596 0.51 8.22 3.45
C ASN A 596 0.21 9.73 3.43
N TYR A 597 -0.94 10.11 3.96
CA TYR A 597 -1.29 11.50 4.21
C TYR A 597 -0.78 11.92 5.58
N HIS A 598 -0.02 13.01 5.65
CA HIS A 598 0.35 13.64 6.92
C HIS A 598 0.53 15.15 6.74
N PRO A 599 -0.37 16.02 7.24
CA PRO A 599 -0.36 17.45 6.90
C PRO A 599 0.87 18.20 7.41
N GLY A 600 1.56 17.68 8.43
CA GLY A 600 2.83 18.24 8.93
C GLY A 600 4.09 17.85 8.15
N PHE A 601 4.03 16.88 7.23
CA PHE A 601 5.16 16.42 6.42
C PHE A 601 4.82 16.48 4.93
N TYR A 602 3.77 15.75 4.54
CA TYR A 602 3.29 15.63 3.17
C TYR A 602 1.76 15.86 3.14
N PRO A 603 1.30 17.09 2.88
CA PRO A 603 -0.13 17.38 2.71
C PRO A 603 -0.72 16.76 1.44
N THR A 604 0.14 16.29 0.53
CA THR A 604 -0.21 15.45 -0.61
C THR A 604 0.61 14.15 -0.51
N PRO A 605 -0.02 12.96 -0.53
CA PRO A 605 0.69 11.68 -0.46
C PRO A 605 1.83 11.54 -1.48
N GLN A 606 2.93 10.87 -1.11
CA GLN A 606 4.14 10.71 -1.94
C GLN A 606 4.50 9.22 -2.12
N LEU A 607 5.12 8.86 -3.25
CA LEU A 607 5.63 7.49 -3.49
C LEU A 607 6.76 7.08 -2.52
N ASP A 608 7.48 8.06 -1.98
CA ASP A 608 8.44 7.89 -0.89
C ASP A 608 8.20 8.97 0.16
N ASP A 609 7.63 8.57 1.29
CA ASP A 609 7.31 9.47 2.39
C ASP A 609 8.14 9.20 3.63
N ARG A 610 9.38 8.73 3.48
CA ARG A 610 10.28 8.37 4.60
C ARG A 610 10.47 9.47 5.65
N ASP A 611 10.23 10.74 5.34
CA ASP A 611 10.33 11.83 6.32
C ASP A 611 9.23 11.77 7.40
N VAL A 612 8.15 10.99 7.19
CA VAL A 612 7.17 10.70 8.25
C VAL A 612 7.72 9.75 9.33
N TRP A 613 8.97 9.29 9.20
CA TRP A 613 9.64 8.39 10.13
C TRP A 613 10.83 9.05 10.81
N GLN A 614 11.02 8.74 12.10
CA GLN A 614 12.13 9.24 12.91
C GLN A 614 12.73 8.14 13.80
N SER A 615 13.96 8.34 14.23
CA SER A 615 14.62 7.48 15.23
C SER A 615 13.81 7.48 16.52
N PHE A 616 13.51 6.29 17.04
CA PHE A 616 12.83 6.12 18.32
C PHE A 616 13.67 6.64 19.50
N THR A 617 15.00 6.53 19.41
CA THR A 617 15.91 6.84 20.52
C THR A 617 16.04 8.34 20.79
N ASP A 618 16.08 9.15 19.75
CA ASP A 618 16.46 10.57 19.81
C ASP A 618 15.66 11.48 18.87
N ASN A 619 14.66 10.95 18.16
CA ASN A 619 13.82 11.67 17.20
C ASN A 619 14.56 12.27 16.00
N SER A 620 15.79 11.84 15.72
CA SER A 620 16.53 12.28 14.54
C SER A 620 15.94 11.71 13.24
N SER A 621 16.32 12.31 12.11
CA SER A 621 16.15 11.70 10.79
C SER A 621 16.86 10.34 10.72
N LEU A 622 16.31 9.43 9.93
CA LEU A 622 16.82 8.06 9.77
C LEU A 622 17.67 7.91 8.51
N PRO A 623 18.78 7.15 8.53
CA PRO A 623 19.55 6.85 7.34
C PRO A 623 18.81 5.89 6.40
N ALA A 624 19.11 5.95 5.09
CA ALA A 624 18.45 5.18 4.03
C ALA A 624 18.41 3.66 4.27
N ARG A 625 19.36 3.09 5.03
CA ARG A 625 19.43 1.65 5.33
C ARG A 625 18.22 1.07 6.08
N TYR A 626 17.37 1.92 6.68
CA TYR A 626 16.13 1.49 7.35
C TYR A 626 14.93 1.47 6.39
N PHE A 627 15.13 1.86 5.14
CA PHE A 627 14.09 1.95 4.12
C PHE A 627 14.44 1.12 2.89
N THR A 628 13.41 0.68 2.18
CA THR A 628 13.51 0.03 0.86
C THR A 628 12.66 0.80 -0.14
N SER A 629 13.13 0.93 -1.38
CA SER A 629 12.35 1.47 -2.50
C SER A 629 11.45 0.42 -3.15
N THR A 630 11.68 -0.86 -2.87
CA THR A 630 10.86 -1.96 -3.37
C THR A 630 9.84 -2.36 -2.31
N ARG A 631 8.57 -2.28 -2.67
CA ARG A 631 7.43 -2.75 -1.87
C ARG A 631 7.57 -4.24 -1.58
N PHE A 632 7.31 -4.65 -0.33
CA PHE A 632 7.22 -6.07 -0.03
C PHE A 632 5.91 -6.64 -0.60
N PRO A 633 5.86 -7.91 -1.05
CA PRO A 633 4.61 -8.52 -1.45
C PRO A 633 3.56 -8.39 -0.33
N LEU A 634 2.37 -7.89 -0.67
CA LEU A 634 1.25 -7.79 0.26
C LEU A 634 0.91 -9.19 0.83
N LEU A 635 0.47 -9.22 2.07
CA LEU A 635 0.05 -10.46 2.73
C LEU A 635 -1.23 -11.03 2.07
N PRO A 636 -1.54 -12.32 2.26
CA PRO A 636 -2.58 -13.02 1.49
C PRO A 636 -3.94 -12.33 1.49
N ASN A 637 -4.68 -12.47 0.37
CA ASN A 637 -6.04 -11.94 0.19
C ASN A 637 -6.19 -10.42 0.41
N THR A 638 -5.09 -9.67 0.42
CA THR A 638 -5.08 -8.22 0.58
C THR A 638 -5.27 -7.55 -0.77
N SER A 639 -6.27 -6.68 -0.87
CA SER A 639 -6.45 -5.84 -2.06
C SER A 639 -5.35 -4.79 -2.13
N GLU A 640 -5.14 -4.21 -3.32
CA GLU A 640 -4.29 -3.02 -3.42
C GLU A 640 -4.78 -1.93 -2.46
N PRO A 641 -3.87 -1.23 -1.75
CA PRO A 641 -4.26 -0.18 -0.82
C PRO A 641 -5.02 0.95 -1.54
N LEU A 642 -6.04 1.46 -0.88
CA LEU A 642 -6.75 2.66 -1.31
C LEU A 642 -5.84 3.89 -1.25
N SER A 643 -6.25 4.99 -1.90
CA SER A 643 -5.67 6.30 -1.60
C SER A 643 -5.90 6.63 -0.12
N ALA A 644 -5.05 7.48 0.48
CA ALA A 644 -5.24 7.87 1.86
C ALA A 644 -6.58 8.61 2.08
N ALA A 645 -7.08 9.33 1.08
CA ALA A 645 -8.37 10.03 1.15
C ALA A 645 -9.55 9.03 1.13
N ASP A 646 -9.52 8.04 0.24
CA ASP A 646 -10.57 7.02 0.20
C ASP A 646 -10.51 6.13 1.44
N ALA A 647 -9.31 5.85 1.95
CA ALA A 647 -9.13 5.18 3.23
C ALA A 647 -9.77 5.94 4.40
N TYR A 648 -9.71 7.28 4.36
CA TYR A 648 -10.35 8.11 5.38
C TYR A 648 -11.87 7.94 5.35
N GLU A 649 -12.50 8.02 4.18
CA GLU A 649 -13.96 7.85 4.06
C GLU A 649 -14.39 6.39 4.31
N ASP A 650 -13.69 5.40 3.77
CA ASP A 650 -13.98 3.96 3.98
C ASP A 650 -13.92 3.57 5.47
N VAL A 651 -12.85 3.96 6.17
CA VAL A 651 -12.70 3.63 7.59
C VAL A 651 -13.73 4.37 8.43
N LEU A 652 -14.02 5.66 8.17
CA LEU A 652 -15.04 6.38 8.95
C LEU A 652 -16.48 6.00 8.60
N GLY A 653 -16.69 5.27 7.50
CA GLY A 653 -17.98 4.70 7.11
C GLY A 653 -18.25 3.34 7.75
N ASP A 654 -17.21 2.51 7.95
CA ASP A 654 -17.36 1.13 8.41
C ASP A 654 -16.16 0.66 9.27
N VAL A 655 -16.28 0.87 10.59
CA VAL A 655 -15.25 0.51 11.57
C VAL A 655 -15.84 0.23 12.95
N GLY A 656 -15.17 -0.63 13.72
CA GLY A 656 -15.54 -0.98 15.09
C GLY A 656 -16.79 -1.88 15.14
N ALA A 657 -17.27 -2.19 16.34
CA ALA A 657 -18.45 -3.04 16.47
C ALA A 657 -19.71 -2.23 16.10
N ASN A 658 -20.14 -2.37 14.85
CA ASN A 658 -21.19 -1.53 14.24
C ASN A 658 -22.37 -2.33 13.63
N ARG A 659 -22.50 -3.63 13.91
CA ARG A 659 -23.58 -4.49 13.38
C ARG A 659 -24.29 -5.28 14.49
N TYR A 660 -25.57 -5.57 14.27
CA TYR A 660 -26.36 -6.54 15.02
C TYR A 660 -27.45 -7.12 14.12
N VAL A 661 -28.11 -8.20 14.56
CA VAL A 661 -29.29 -8.77 13.86
C VAL A 661 -30.53 -8.50 14.70
N ASP A 662 -31.61 -7.99 14.10
CA ASP A 662 -32.85 -7.71 14.81
C ASP A 662 -33.74 -8.96 15.02
N ASP A 663 -34.90 -8.79 15.64
CA ASP A 663 -35.83 -9.90 15.91
C ASP A 663 -36.46 -10.49 14.64
N ALA A 664 -36.41 -9.77 13.51
CA ALA A 664 -36.86 -10.27 12.21
C ALA A 664 -35.77 -11.07 11.48
N GLY A 665 -34.55 -11.12 12.02
CA GLY A 665 -33.41 -11.77 11.37
C GLY A 665 -32.71 -10.87 10.35
N SER A 666 -33.05 -9.58 10.31
CA SER A 666 -32.43 -8.60 9.40
C SER A 666 -31.21 -7.94 10.03
N VAL A 667 -30.21 -7.66 9.21
CA VAL A 667 -28.98 -6.98 9.62
C VAL A 667 -29.25 -5.51 9.83
N GLN A 668 -28.74 -4.97 10.92
CA GLN A 668 -28.90 -3.59 11.30
C GLN A 668 -27.53 -2.98 11.60
N VAL A 669 -27.34 -1.72 11.16
CA VAL A 669 -26.17 -0.93 11.54
C VAL A 669 -26.42 -0.32 12.90
N TYR A 670 -25.52 -0.58 13.85
CA TYR A 670 -25.56 0.00 15.19
C TYR A 670 -24.16 0.20 15.73
N GLN A 671 -23.78 1.46 15.84
CA GLN A 671 -22.59 1.88 16.56
C GLN A 671 -23.04 2.57 17.85
N ASP A 672 -22.45 2.21 18.98
CA ASP A 672 -22.87 2.82 20.24
C ASP A 672 -22.41 4.29 20.32
N SER A 673 -23.05 5.05 21.21
CA SER A 673 -22.88 6.50 21.28
C SER A 673 -21.43 6.96 21.43
N TYR A 674 -20.57 6.16 22.07
CA TYR A 674 -19.17 6.54 22.26
C TYR A 674 -18.34 6.33 20.99
N ASP A 675 -18.46 5.17 20.36
CA ASP A 675 -17.76 4.90 19.10
C ASP A 675 -18.19 5.90 18.01
N LEU A 676 -19.51 6.24 17.96
CA LEU A 676 -20.03 7.30 17.08
C LEU A 676 -19.40 8.66 17.38
N GLU A 677 -19.32 9.05 18.65
CA GLU A 677 -18.67 10.31 19.04
C GLU A 677 -17.18 10.32 18.64
N ARG A 678 -16.49 9.17 18.70
CA ARG A 678 -15.09 9.08 18.28
C ARG A 678 -14.90 9.19 16.78
N ILE A 679 -15.79 8.63 15.98
CA ILE A 679 -15.78 8.83 14.52
C ILE A 679 -16.06 10.30 14.20
N GLU A 680 -17.02 10.91 14.88
CA GLU A 680 -17.36 12.33 14.69
C GLU A 680 -16.24 13.27 15.16
N ASP A 681 -15.49 12.90 16.21
CA ASP A 681 -14.31 13.66 16.64
C ASP A 681 -13.27 13.76 15.51
N VAL A 682 -13.10 12.70 14.70
CA VAL A 682 -12.20 12.74 13.54
C VAL A 682 -12.74 13.68 12.46
N ARG A 683 -14.03 13.56 12.11
CA ARG A 683 -14.70 14.38 11.09
C ARG A 683 -14.68 15.87 11.44
N SER A 684 -14.99 16.18 12.69
CA SER A 684 -15.05 17.54 13.23
C SER A 684 -13.69 18.09 13.70
N ARG A 685 -12.64 17.24 13.70
CA ARG A 685 -11.31 17.53 14.25
C ARG A 685 -11.32 17.93 15.73
N THR A 686 -12.23 17.33 16.51
CA THR A 686 -12.36 17.58 17.94
C THR A 686 -11.35 16.74 18.73
N SER A 687 -10.31 17.38 19.26
CA SER A 687 -9.27 16.71 20.05
C SER A 687 -9.68 16.48 21.50
N ARG A 688 -9.35 15.31 22.06
CA ARG A 688 -9.55 14.95 23.47
C ARG A 688 -8.27 14.39 24.08
N ASP A 689 -8.14 14.48 25.40
CA ASP A 689 -6.96 13.98 26.10
C ASP A 689 -6.88 12.44 26.01
N PRO A 690 -5.87 11.86 25.32
CA PRO A 690 -5.72 10.40 25.19
C PRO A 690 -5.53 9.66 26.52
N PHE A 691 -5.17 10.36 27.60
CA PHE A 691 -5.02 9.78 28.94
C PHE A 691 -6.21 10.05 29.86
N ASN A 692 -7.33 10.57 29.34
CA ASN A 692 -8.51 10.80 30.16
C ASN A 692 -9.06 9.49 30.73
N LYS A 693 -8.74 9.22 32.00
CA LYS A 693 -9.28 8.10 32.77
C LYS A 693 -10.65 8.40 33.41
N SER A 694 -11.22 9.57 33.16
CA SER A 694 -12.53 9.99 33.68
C SER A 694 -13.64 9.67 32.70
N TRP A 695 -13.68 8.42 32.24
CA TRP A 695 -14.72 7.94 31.33
C TRP A 695 -15.90 7.33 32.09
N THR A 696 -17.08 7.44 31.50
CA THR A 696 -18.26 6.68 31.92
C THR A 696 -18.60 5.72 30.80
N GLN A 697 -18.81 4.46 31.15
CA GLN A 697 -19.16 3.48 30.14
C GLN A 697 -20.51 3.83 29.50
N PRO A 698 -20.60 3.78 28.17
CA PRO A 698 -21.86 4.01 27.47
C PRO A 698 -22.96 3.05 27.93
N SER A 699 -24.18 3.56 27.99
CA SER A 699 -25.36 2.71 28.15
C SER A 699 -25.54 1.90 26.87
N LEU A 700 -25.87 0.62 27.02
CA LEU A 700 -26.17 -0.27 25.90
C LEU A 700 -27.53 -0.90 26.13
N PRO A 701 -28.35 -1.03 25.07
CA PRO A 701 -29.56 -1.85 25.14
C PRO A 701 -29.22 -3.26 25.62
N THR A 702 -30.08 -3.81 26.47
CA THR A 702 -30.02 -5.21 26.89
C THR A 702 -31.28 -5.90 26.40
N ARG A 703 -31.10 -6.82 25.46
CA ARG A 703 -32.19 -7.60 24.86
C ARG A 703 -31.90 -9.09 25.02
N THR A 704 -32.95 -9.88 24.87
CA THR A 704 -32.89 -11.33 24.78
C THR A 704 -33.74 -11.72 23.58
N ARG A 705 -33.26 -12.67 22.77
CA ARG A 705 -33.97 -13.17 21.60
C ARG A 705 -35.37 -13.70 21.97
N PRO A 706 -36.37 -13.51 21.11
CA PRO A 706 -37.67 -14.13 21.31
C PRO A 706 -37.56 -15.66 21.20
N ALA A 707 -38.47 -16.37 21.88
CA ALA A 707 -38.52 -17.83 21.79
C ALA A 707 -38.84 -18.25 20.35
N GLY A 708 -38.09 -19.24 19.83
CA GLY A 708 -38.25 -19.74 18.47
C GLY A 708 -37.67 -18.82 17.39
N TRP A 709 -36.78 -17.89 17.74
CA TRP A 709 -36.04 -17.10 16.74
C TRP A 709 -35.08 -17.97 15.91
N ASP A 710 -34.46 -18.96 16.57
CA ASP A 710 -33.69 -20.05 15.98
C ASP A 710 -34.26 -21.36 16.56
N GLY A 711 -35.30 -21.90 15.91
CA GLY A 711 -35.97 -23.12 16.35
C GLY A 711 -35.13 -24.39 16.13
N ARG A 712 -34.11 -24.32 15.28
CA ARG A 712 -33.19 -25.43 14.96
C ARG A 712 -32.01 -25.50 15.94
N VAL A 713 -31.74 -24.41 16.65
CA VAL A 713 -30.59 -24.23 17.54
C VAL A 713 -29.28 -24.47 16.79
N ASP A 714 -29.21 -23.93 15.57
CA ASP A 714 -28.09 -24.07 14.66
C ASP A 714 -27.35 -22.74 14.39
N GLY A 715 -27.77 -21.66 15.07
CA GLY A 715 -27.17 -20.34 15.02
C GLY A 715 -27.70 -19.45 13.90
N ILE A 716 -28.57 -19.98 13.03
CA ILE A 716 -29.15 -19.25 11.90
C ILE A 716 -30.63 -18.95 12.22
N PRO A 717 -31.09 -17.69 12.11
CA PRO A 717 -32.49 -17.34 12.33
C PRO A 717 -33.41 -18.09 11.36
N ASP A 718 -34.56 -18.57 11.87
CA ASP A 718 -35.53 -19.32 11.06
C ASP A 718 -36.00 -18.51 9.83
N ALA A 719 -36.08 -17.18 9.95
CA ALA A 719 -36.40 -16.28 8.84
C ALA A 719 -35.36 -16.33 7.71
N PHE A 720 -34.06 -16.37 8.04
CA PHE A 720 -32.98 -16.48 7.05
C PHE A 720 -32.97 -17.87 6.40
N VAL A 721 -33.20 -18.91 7.22
CA VAL A 721 -33.34 -20.29 6.76
C VAL A 721 -34.48 -20.43 5.74
N GLU A 722 -35.65 -19.87 6.04
CA GLU A 722 -36.81 -19.89 5.16
C GLU A 722 -36.58 -19.09 3.86
N ALA A 723 -35.96 -17.91 3.97
CA ALA A 723 -35.67 -17.05 2.82
C ALA A 723 -34.71 -17.69 1.80
N HIS A 724 -33.75 -18.49 2.27
CA HIS A 724 -32.72 -19.09 1.42
C HIS A 724 -32.87 -20.61 1.21
N GLY A 725 -33.94 -21.21 1.74
CA GLY A 725 -34.21 -22.64 1.56
C GLY A 725 -33.18 -23.56 2.20
N ILE A 726 -32.58 -23.14 3.33
CA ILE A 726 -31.51 -23.88 4.01
C ILE A 726 -32.06 -25.13 4.69
N THR A 727 -31.46 -26.30 4.43
CA THR A 727 -31.88 -27.57 5.05
C THR A 727 -30.98 -27.96 6.22
N SER A 728 -29.70 -27.64 6.12
CA SER A 728 -28.68 -27.79 7.15
C SER A 728 -27.77 -26.57 7.16
N ARG A 729 -27.27 -26.18 8.34
CA ARG A 729 -26.25 -25.14 8.45
C ARG A 729 -24.94 -25.49 7.71
N ASP A 730 -24.70 -26.78 7.47
CA ASP A 730 -23.51 -27.28 6.77
C ASP A 730 -23.72 -27.37 5.24
N ASP A 731 -24.88 -26.90 4.72
CA ASP A 731 -25.17 -26.92 3.29
C ASP A 731 -24.25 -25.95 2.53
N VAL A 732 -23.57 -26.44 1.50
CA VAL A 732 -22.84 -25.58 0.55
C VAL A 732 -23.76 -25.27 -0.63
N ILE A 733 -24.42 -24.12 -0.57
CA ILE A 733 -25.26 -23.60 -1.64
C ILE A 733 -24.38 -22.81 -2.61
N LEU A 734 -24.43 -23.15 -3.90
CA LEU A 734 -23.60 -22.54 -4.93
C LEU A 734 -24.10 -21.14 -5.32
N GLU A 735 -25.42 -20.97 -5.48
CA GLU A 735 -26.01 -19.71 -5.93
C GLU A 735 -26.88 -19.13 -4.82
N TRP A 736 -26.54 -17.91 -4.39
CA TRP A 736 -27.25 -17.15 -3.38
C TRP A 736 -27.86 -15.90 -4.02
N VAL A 737 -28.97 -15.46 -3.45
CA VAL A 737 -29.52 -14.12 -3.71
C VAL A 737 -29.68 -13.46 -2.35
N ILE A 738 -28.89 -12.43 -2.08
CA ILE A 738 -28.86 -11.71 -0.80
C ILE A 738 -29.18 -10.25 -1.09
N ASP A 739 -30.23 -9.72 -0.46
CA ASP A 739 -30.73 -8.37 -0.69
C ASP A 739 -30.89 -7.99 -2.17
N GLY A 740 -31.36 -8.97 -2.97
CA GLY A 740 -31.59 -8.83 -4.41
C GLY A 740 -30.33 -8.94 -5.28
N GLN A 741 -29.15 -9.15 -4.70
CA GLN A 741 -27.89 -9.33 -5.40
C GLN A 741 -27.54 -10.81 -5.55
N PRO A 742 -27.18 -11.29 -6.77
CA PRO A 742 -26.73 -12.64 -6.96
C PRO A 742 -25.28 -12.83 -6.49
N PHE A 743 -25.01 -13.93 -5.78
CA PHE A 743 -23.68 -14.35 -5.35
C PHE A 743 -23.42 -15.81 -5.74
N THR A 744 -22.30 -16.08 -6.39
CA THR A 744 -21.84 -17.43 -6.72
C THR A 744 -20.73 -17.83 -5.75
N ASN A 745 -21.05 -18.77 -4.86
CA ASN A 745 -20.19 -19.30 -3.82
C ASN A 745 -19.30 -20.46 -4.34
N THR A 746 -18.37 -20.17 -5.24
CA THR A 746 -17.38 -21.16 -5.68
C THR A 746 -16.31 -21.47 -4.63
N ALA A 747 -16.19 -20.61 -3.61
CA ALA A 747 -15.26 -20.75 -2.49
C ALA A 747 -15.61 -21.95 -1.61
N GLY A 748 -16.88 -22.32 -1.51
CA GLY A 748 -17.34 -23.44 -0.69
C GLY A 748 -17.64 -23.06 0.76
N TYR A 749 -18.10 -21.83 1.00
CA TYR A 749 -18.69 -21.44 2.29
C TYR A 749 -19.94 -22.28 2.57
N ASP A 750 -20.11 -22.76 3.80
CA ASP A 750 -21.36 -23.40 4.21
C ASP A 750 -22.45 -22.35 4.53
N ALA A 751 -23.68 -22.79 4.78
CA ALA A 751 -24.80 -21.89 5.05
C ALA A 751 -24.58 -21.07 6.33
N MET A 752 -23.86 -21.61 7.33
CA MET A 752 -23.48 -20.86 8.53
C MET A 752 -22.46 -19.77 8.21
N ASP A 753 -21.43 -20.07 7.42
CA ASP A 753 -20.45 -19.08 6.97
C ASP A 753 -21.13 -17.96 6.18
N MET A 754 -22.02 -18.32 5.25
CA MET A 754 -22.78 -17.36 4.43
C MET A 754 -23.69 -16.49 5.29
N TYR A 755 -24.36 -17.06 6.30
CA TYR A 755 -25.14 -16.30 7.26
C TYR A 755 -24.26 -15.35 8.09
N LEU A 756 -23.12 -15.80 8.59
CA LEU A 756 -22.21 -14.94 9.36
C LEU A 756 -21.62 -13.80 8.52
N ALA A 757 -21.37 -14.05 7.24
CA ALA A 757 -20.93 -13.06 6.26
C ALA A 757 -22.05 -12.04 5.95
N TYR A 758 -23.28 -12.51 5.74
CA TYR A 758 -24.46 -11.66 5.62
C TYR A 758 -24.63 -10.77 6.85
N ALA A 759 -24.64 -11.38 8.05
CA ALA A 759 -24.79 -10.68 9.33
C ALA A 759 -23.72 -9.61 9.57
N ALA A 760 -22.54 -9.78 8.95
CA ALA A 760 -21.44 -8.84 9.03
C ALA A 760 -21.49 -7.73 7.96
N GLY A 761 -22.35 -7.84 6.94
CA GLY A 761 -22.33 -6.95 5.76
C GLY A 761 -21.21 -7.27 4.77
N ASP A 762 -20.58 -8.44 4.86
CA ASP A 762 -19.50 -8.85 3.94
C ASP A 762 -19.99 -9.12 2.51
N LEU A 763 -21.31 -9.28 2.38
CA LEU A 763 -22.03 -9.57 1.14
C LEU A 763 -22.84 -8.35 0.69
N ASP A 764 -22.62 -7.19 1.30
CA ASP A 764 -23.11 -5.94 0.74
C ASP A 764 -22.31 -5.69 -0.55
N ALA A 765 -22.96 -5.21 -1.61
CA ALA A 765 -22.21 -4.74 -2.78
C ALA A 765 -21.16 -3.74 -2.29
N PRO A 766 -19.91 -3.78 -2.77
CA PRO A 766 -18.93 -2.76 -2.41
C PRO A 766 -19.61 -1.42 -2.70
N SER A 767 -19.83 -0.62 -1.64
CA SER A 767 -20.26 0.76 -1.81
C SER A 767 -19.33 1.33 -2.87
N ALA A 768 -19.89 1.70 -4.03
CA ALA A 768 -19.11 2.28 -5.10
C ALA A 768 -18.27 3.41 -4.46
N PRO A 769 -16.95 3.46 -4.73
CA PRO A 769 -16.10 4.49 -4.16
C PRO A 769 -16.64 5.89 -4.43
#